data_AF-A0A6A4H4K8-F1
#
_entry.id   AF-A0A6A4H4K8-F1
#
_cell.length_a   1.000
_cell.length_b   1.000
_cell.length_c   1.000
_cell.angle_alpha   90.00
_cell.angle_beta   90.00
_cell.angle_gamma   90.00
#
_symmetry.space_group_name_H-M   'P 1'
#
loop_
_entity.id
_entity.type
_entity.pdbx_description
1 polymer ?
#
loop_
_entity_poly.entity_id
_entity_poly.type
_entity_poly.pdbx_seq_one_letter_code
_entity_poly.pdbx_strand_id
1 'polypeptide(L)'
;MFSPAKPITVVLHGNDATGKTTLCRAINEAGQLCFTRGDEDPAHDVDLKTIDAYTLQLSSDDRQPPKCKYIAPDGTERHIVRVFLDAEIPTLQARIASRPSTDKWETEKALFYFRARFREIAAFFGFPLVRTDVGKTVPETVAQILDFISKPLTLTLLKEVSLRKLTPEKIHAMANIYQPVEGVNYRERLDDILEKECHENSLFTPKDILDQCEVDDLLEYSLVNSYDGKFAPSFVPSLDNITGQQYLSAAFRLVVEGESKQVYRLETPITNYFDDHLFVILKPTIYSHSMQATAEISKLSSIRAQGASLFLEMFNRSGVDHTYEALNRHGVVYVRATKITMIETIYKGVCQGTDKHSFYGMSKMDELTLDTSEYVGGPYVRFDWRNPNHTYRGVDVSRHPFYHIMERSVGKQEFYKKYLTGRATPFGDKCVPEDLVHSVQNVVNSQLFTFRCYLSIQWYMNQIGLEVQDGCLMVDEKGLEAWSEISQDCMRIKRRVGKEVEAFDKDMWRTGGSSAKDAIKTKWTKLNEMLEEYLAAHPFHTNEMISSDEPYGIIARDLLCDSRLKIIPKYISLYRQLSGEDRSGKGKSYTIGITGTKYIDKSDNFVAANLGILIIRPPGRSYKYSYEILDHHKYGKYFGRRNVIFFPMRPKDMPSALHCGTLDFAITSNTVMDESPLISPTIVSAVDSDLQVALICRANAQIDFKDWTVANRARIAAEYPKLVDQFLRSLGANSDTYVLQEVRGTTESFLVNDKEGVFLLCDGVVSTGKTLQENDLVVWKVVKAQGGSFSRSLSS
;
A
#
# COMPACT_ATOMS: atom_id res chain seq x y z
N MET A 1 49.47 -12.83 -13.57
CA MET A 1 48.58 -14.01 -13.67
C MET A 1 47.48 -13.81 -12.64
N PHE A 2 46.24 -13.61 -13.07
CA PHE A 2 45.11 -13.53 -12.13
C PHE A 2 44.98 -14.90 -11.45
N SER A 3 44.91 -14.92 -10.12
CA SER A 3 44.53 -16.13 -9.39
C SER A 3 43.22 -16.66 -9.98
N PRO A 4 43.07 -17.98 -10.22
CA PRO A 4 41.82 -18.53 -10.75
C PRO A 4 40.66 -18.01 -9.90
N ALA A 5 39.61 -17.50 -10.56
CA ALA A 5 38.46 -16.93 -9.88
C ALA A 5 37.94 -17.94 -8.85
N LYS A 6 37.84 -17.53 -7.59
CA LYS A 6 37.38 -18.41 -6.52
C LYS A 6 35.99 -18.95 -6.91
N PRO A 7 35.72 -20.24 -6.70
CA PRO A 7 34.41 -20.82 -7.02
C PRO A 7 33.26 -20.05 -6.36
N ILE A 8 32.24 -19.72 -7.15
CA ILE A 8 31.10 -18.89 -6.73
C ILE A 8 29.86 -19.76 -6.52
N THR A 9 29.03 -19.37 -5.57
CA THR A 9 27.66 -19.84 -5.38
C THR A 9 26.73 -18.64 -5.43
N VAL A 10 25.72 -18.73 -6.30
CA VAL A 10 24.72 -17.68 -6.48
C VAL A 10 23.50 -17.99 -5.61
N VAL A 11 23.01 -17.03 -4.86
CA VAL A 11 21.75 -17.16 -4.11
C VAL A 11 20.79 -16.08 -4.57
N LEU A 12 19.64 -16.49 -5.13
CA LEU A 12 18.61 -15.55 -5.57
C LEU A 12 17.59 -15.31 -4.47
N HIS A 13 17.38 -14.04 -4.15
CA HIS A 13 16.33 -13.54 -3.26
C HIS A 13 15.30 -12.76 -4.06
N GLY A 14 14.12 -12.54 -3.49
CA GLY A 14 13.10 -11.70 -4.10
C GLY A 14 11.70 -12.23 -3.84
N ASN A 15 10.72 -11.42 -4.24
CA ASN A 15 9.32 -11.75 -4.05
C ASN A 15 8.92 -13.01 -4.82
N ASP A 16 7.78 -13.59 -4.48
CA ASP A 16 7.16 -14.59 -5.32
C ASP A 16 6.82 -13.98 -6.68
N ALA A 17 6.90 -14.80 -7.74
CA ALA A 17 6.68 -14.38 -9.12
C ALA A 17 7.80 -13.53 -9.77
N THR A 18 8.93 -13.32 -9.09
CA THR A 18 10.14 -12.77 -9.71
C THR A 18 10.84 -13.76 -10.67
N GLY A 19 10.38 -15.01 -10.73
CA GLY A 19 10.94 -16.04 -11.60
C GLY A 19 12.17 -16.76 -11.02
N LYS A 20 12.38 -16.68 -9.70
CA LYS A 20 13.55 -17.24 -8.98
C LYS A 20 13.90 -18.67 -9.42
N THR A 21 12.95 -19.60 -9.35
CA THR A 21 13.17 -21.03 -9.68
C THR A 21 13.57 -21.23 -11.14
N THR A 22 12.93 -20.51 -12.07
CA THR A 22 13.26 -20.56 -13.50
C THR A 22 14.67 -20.02 -13.76
N LEU A 23 15.01 -18.88 -13.16
CA LEU A 23 16.32 -18.25 -13.29
C LEU A 23 17.43 -19.11 -12.67
N CYS A 24 17.18 -19.70 -11.51
CA CYS A 24 18.12 -20.59 -10.84
C CYS A 24 18.46 -21.81 -11.69
N ARG A 25 17.45 -22.48 -12.27
CA ARG A 25 17.68 -23.58 -13.21
C ARG A 25 18.53 -23.13 -14.40
N ALA A 26 18.20 -21.99 -15.01
CA ALA A 26 18.94 -21.48 -16.16
C ALA A 26 20.39 -21.08 -15.81
N ILE A 27 20.65 -20.57 -14.60
CA ILE A 27 22.01 -20.28 -14.11
C ILE A 27 22.80 -21.58 -13.87
N ASN A 28 22.15 -22.60 -13.31
CA ASN A 28 22.72 -23.94 -13.15
C ASN A 28 23.06 -24.58 -14.51
N GLU A 29 22.17 -24.47 -15.50
CA GLU A 29 22.41 -24.91 -16.89
C GLU A 29 23.57 -24.13 -17.56
N ALA A 30 23.78 -22.87 -17.18
CA ALA A 30 24.94 -22.07 -17.58
C ALA A 30 26.23 -22.41 -16.81
N GLY A 31 26.23 -23.45 -15.97
CA GLY A 31 27.40 -23.98 -15.29
C GLY A 31 27.77 -23.29 -13.96
N GLN A 32 26.91 -22.44 -13.41
CA GLN A 32 27.12 -21.81 -12.11
C GLN A 32 26.23 -22.43 -11.03
N LEU A 33 26.78 -22.72 -9.85
CA LEU A 33 26.00 -23.27 -8.74
C LEU A 33 25.06 -22.18 -8.18
N CYS A 34 23.75 -22.40 -8.29
CA CYS A 34 22.73 -21.45 -7.89
C CYS A 34 21.65 -22.10 -7.00
N PHE A 35 21.24 -21.38 -5.96
CA PHE A 35 20.19 -21.77 -5.02
C PHE A 35 19.11 -20.68 -4.90
N THR A 36 17.89 -21.12 -4.62
CA THR A 36 16.77 -20.28 -4.20
C THR A 36 16.10 -20.84 -2.96
N ARG A 37 15.16 -20.10 -2.37
CA ARG A 37 14.34 -20.60 -1.28
C ARG A 37 13.64 -21.90 -1.68
N GLY A 38 13.83 -22.96 -0.88
CA GLY A 38 13.28 -24.29 -1.14
C GLY A 38 14.32 -25.30 -1.67
N ASP A 39 15.44 -24.82 -2.20
CA ASP A 39 16.56 -25.65 -2.67
C ASP A 39 17.53 -25.98 -1.52
N GLU A 40 17.02 -26.23 -0.30
CA GLU A 40 17.84 -26.55 0.86
C GLU A 40 18.56 -27.89 0.65
N ASP A 41 19.82 -27.81 0.23
CA ASP A 41 20.75 -28.93 0.28
C ASP A 41 21.54 -28.82 1.60
N PRO A 42 21.34 -29.73 2.58
CA PRO A 42 22.07 -29.73 3.84
C PRO A 42 23.59 -29.78 3.66
N ALA A 43 24.06 -30.24 2.50
CA ALA A 43 25.47 -30.29 2.16
C ALA A 43 26.06 -28.90 1.83
N HIS A 44 25.21 -27.89 1.56
CA HIS A 44 25.60 -26.52 1.21
C HIS A 44 25.03 -25.52 2.23
N ASP A 45 25.84 -25.14 3.22
CA ASP A 45 25.45 -24.17 4.26
C ASP A 45 25.52 -22.72 3.73
N VAL A 46 24.54 -22.35 2.89
CA VAL A 46 24.43 -21.04 2.23
C VAL A 46 23.48 -20.05 2.96
N ASP A 47 22.86 -20.46 4.06
CA ASP A 47 21.95 -19.64 4.87
C ASP A 47 20.89 -18.89 4.03
N LEU A 48 19.88 -19.64 3.55
CA LEU A 48 18.79 -19.09 2.73
C LEU A 48 17.75 -18.35 3.57
N LYS A 49 17.49 -18.82 4.80
CA LYS A 49 16.37 -18.36 5.63
C LYS A 49 16.62 -17.02 6.34
N THR A 50 17.87 -16.62 6.55
CA THR A 50 18.18 -15.37 7.27
C THR A 50 17.65 -14.12 6.56
N ILE A 51 17.75 -14.06 5.22
CA ILE A 51 17.23 -12.91 4.47
C ILE A 51 15.70 -12.85 4.57
N ASP A 52 15.01 -13.98 4.44
CA ASP A 52 13.56 -14.04 4.62
C ASP A 52 13.16 -13.58 6.02
N ALA A 53 13.89 -14.00 7.06
CA ALA A 53 13.64 -13.56 8.43
C ALA A 53 13.77 -12.02 8.57
N TYR A 54 14.75 -11.40 7.91
CA TYR A 54 14.89 -9.94 7.90
C TYR A 54 13.76 -9.22 7.18
N THR A 55 13.10 -9.84 6.19
CA THR A 55 11.91 -9.23 5.56
C THR A 55 10.69 -9.20 6.48
N LEU A 56 10.67 -10.03 7.53
CA LEU A 56 9.57 -10.12 8.50
C LEU A 56 9.78 -9.22 9.73
N GLN A 57 10.96 -8.60 9.85
CA GLN A 57 11.34 -7.74 10.96
C GLN A 57 11.35 -6.28 10.52
N LEU A 58 11.20 -5.37 11.48
CA LEU A 58 11.47 -3.95 11.26
C LEU A 58 12.93 -3.74 10.84
N SER A 59 13.17 -2.70 10.05
CA SER A 59 14.54 -2.35 9.66
C SER A 59 15.37 -2.02 10.91
N SER A 60 16.50 -2.71 11.05
CA SER A 60 17.44 -2.51 12.15
C SER A 60 18.87 -2.51 11.64
N ASP A 61 19.70 -1.63 12.17
CA ASP A 61 21.12 -1.57 11.83
C ASP A 61 21.94 -2.69 12.51
N ASP A 62 21.36 -3.38 13.48
CA ASP A 62 22.01 -4.45 14.24
C ASP A 62 21.91 -5.82 13.56
N ARG A 63 21.29 -5.87 12.38
CA ARG A 63 21.21 -7.08 11.54
C ARG A 63 22.61 -7.60 11.24
N GLN A 64 22.80 -8.90 11.49
CA GLN A 64 24.06 -9.57 11.22
C GLN A 64 24.26 -9.74 9.71
N PRO A 65 25.49 -9.57 9.20
CA PRO A 65 25.77 -9.79 7.79
C PRO A 65 25.52 -11.26 7.48
N PRO A 66 24.78 -11.58 6.40
CA PRO A 66 24.55 -12.96 6.03
C PRO A 66 25.87 -13.62 5.63
N LYS A 67 25.94 -14.94 5.75
CA LYS A 67 27.12 -15.72 5.39
C LYS A 67 27.58 -15.40 3.97
N CYS A 68 28.88 -15.16 3.80
CA CYS A 68 29.50 -14.76 2.53
C CYS A 68 30.39 -15.84 1.91
N LYS A 69 30.68 -16.92 2.65
CA LYS A 69 31.51 -18.04 2.19
C LYS A 69 31.19 -19.32 2.96
N TYR A 70 31.41 -20.49 2.36
CA TYR A 70 31.27 -21.79 3.02
C TYR A 70 32.22 -22.82 2.39
N ILE A 71 32.41 -23.96 3.05
CA ILE A 71 33.14 -25.11 2.50
C ILE A 71 32.12 -26.10 1.95
N ALA A 72 32.19 -26.37 0.66
CA ALA A 72 31.32 -27.33 -0.02
C ALA A 72 31.72 -28.78 0.31
N PRO A 73 30.87 -29.79 0.01
CA PRO A 73 31.15 -31.19 0.31
C PRO A 73 32.41 -31.75 -0.35
N ASP A 74 32.83 -31.14 -1.47
CA ASP A 74 34.07 -31.47 -2.18
C ASP A 74 35.32 -30.85 -1.54
N GLY A 75 35.19 -30.14 -0.41
CA GLY A 75 36.26 -29.43 0.28
C GLY A 75 36.58 -28.04 -0.28
N THR A 76 35.88 -27.60 -1.33
CA THR A 76 36.12 -26.31 -1.98
C THR A 76 35.52 -25.17 -1.15
N GLU A 77 36.33 -24.14 -0.80
CA GLU A 77 35.79 -22.88 -0.27
C GLU A 77 35.08 -22.11 -1.39
N ARG A 78 33.77 -21.89 -1.23
CA ARG A 78 32.93 -21.15 -2.18
C ARG A 78 32.53 -19.79 -1.62
N HIS A 79 32.52 -18.78 -2.48
CA HIS A 79 32.04 -17.42 -2.18
C HIS A 79 30.57 -17.31 -2.54
N ILE A 80 29.77 -16.74 -1.63
CA ILE A 80 28.34 -16.56 -1.83
C ILE A 80 28.10 -15.16 -2.42
N VAL A 81 27.51 -15.11 -3.61
CA VAL A 81 27.00 -13.88 -4.23
C VAL A 81 25.48 -13.92 -4.14
N ARG A 82 24.91 -12.99 -3.37
CA ARG A 82 23.46 -12.86 -3.21
C ARG A 82 22.94 -11.84 -4.21
N VAL A 83 21.94 -12.20 -4.99
CA VAL A 83 21.30 -11.32 -5.98
C VAL A 83 19.82 -11.20 -5.64
N PHE A 84 19.34 -9.96 -5.57
CA PHE A 84 17.94 -9.67 -5.27
C PHE A 84 17.20 -9.44 -6.58
N LEU A 85 16.08 -10.12 -6.76
CA LEU A 85 15.23 -10.00 -7.92
C LEU A 85 14.03 -9.13 -7.58
N ASP A 86 13.70 -8.24 -8.50
CA ASP A 86 12.58 -7.31 -8.37
C ASP A 86 11.80 -7.20 -9.68
N ALA A 87 10.52 -6.84 -9.58
CA ALA A 87 9.67 -6.52 -10.72
C ALA A 87 8.51 -5.62 -10.26
N GLU A 88 7.92 -4.90 -11.21
CA GLU A 88 6.70 -4.14 -10.97
C GLU A 88 5.53 -5.03 -10.56
N ILE A 89 4.66 -4.49 -9.69
CA ILE A 89 3.51 -5.21 -9.12
C ILE A 89 2.61 -5.83 -10.21
N PRO A 90 2.25 -5.12 -11.30
CA PRO A 90 1.47 -5.73 -12.39
C PRO A 90 2.16 -6.93 -13.03
N THR A 91 3.50 -6.91 -13.13
CA THR A 91 4.29 -8.05 -13.65
C THR A 91 4.17 -9.25 -12.72
N LEU A 92 4.30 -9.03 -11.41
CA LEU A 92 4.20 -10.10 -10.41
C LEU A 92 2.79 -10.71 -10.42
N GLN A 93 1.75 -9.89 -10.42
CA GLN A 93 0.36 -10.33 -10.48
C GLN A 93 0.06 -11.13 -11.75
N ALA A 94 0.51 -10.66 -12.92
CA ALA A 94 0.32 -11.38 -14.18
C ALA A 94 0.97 -12.77 -14.17
N ARG A 95 2.15 -12.90 -13.55
CA ARG A 95 2.85 -14.17 -13.39
C ARG A 95 2.24 -15.09 -12.34
N ILE A 96 1.55 -14.55 -11.33
CA ILE A 96 0.80 -15.35 -10.35
C ILE A 96 -0.48 -15.87 -11.01
N ALA A 97 -1.19 -15.03 -11.76
CA ALA A 97 -2.41 -15.39 -12.46
C ALA A 97 -2.22 -16.50 -13.50
N SER A 98 -1.01 -16.68 -14.04
CA SER A 98 -0.69 -17.76 -14.98
C SER A 98 -0.32 -19.09 -14.32
N ARG A 99 -0.24 -19.16 -12.98
CA ARG A 99 0.09 -20.40 -12.26
C ARG A 99 -1.13 -21.31 -12.09
N PRO A 100 -0.92 -22.64 -12.00
CA PRO A 100 -2.01 -23.59 -11.74
C PRO A 100 -2.70 -23.38 -10.38
N SER A 101 -1.97 -22.85 -9.39
CA SER A 101 -2.47 -22.54 -8.05
C SER A 101 -1.83 -21.26 -7.54
N THR A 102 -2.61 -20.44 -6.84
CA THR A 102 -2.13 -19.24 -6.15
C THR A 102 -2.15 -19.47 -4.65
N ASP A 103 -1.11 -19.03 -3.95
CA ASP A 103 -1.15 -19.01 -2.49
C ASP A 103 -2.02 -17.83 -2.01
N LYS A 104 -2.76 -18.02 -0.91
CA LYS A 104 -3.56 -16.96 -0.28
C LYS A 104 -2.72 -15.77 0.20
N TRP A 105 -1.41 -15.97 0.33
CA TRP A 105 -0.45 -14.93 0.72
C TRP A 105 0.08 -14.10 -0.45
N GLU A 106 -0.22 -14.47 -1.71
CA GLU A 106 0.22 -13.77 -2.92
C GLU A 106 -0.70 -12.59 -3.29
N THR A 107 -1.11 -11.80 -2.29
CA THR A 107 -1.94 -10.60 -2.48
C THR A 107 -1.10 -9.44 -3.03
N GLU A 108 -1.73 -8.48 -3.71
CA GLU A 108 -1.04 -7.27 -4.18
C GLU A 108 -0.37 -6.53 -3.02
N LYS A 109 -1.05 -6.45 -1.87
CA LYS A 109 -0.52 -5.88 -0.62
C LYS A 109 0.76 -6.58 -0.15
N ALA A 110 0.78 -7.92 -0.11
CA ALA A 110 1.97 -8.67 0.26
C ALA A 110 3.11 -8.47 -0.77
N LEU A 111 2.77 -8.47 -2.06
CA LEU A 111 3.74 -8.26 -3.13
C LEU A 111 4.41 -6.88 -3.02
N PHE A 112 3.62 -5.85 -2.72
CA PHE A 112 4.12 -4.51 -2.48
C PHE A 112 5.09 -4.46 -1.30
N TYR A 113 4.64 -4.96 -0.14
CA TYR A 113 5.42 -4.92 1.09
C TYR A 113 6.77 -5.61 0.94
N PHE A 114 6.77 -6.87 0.48
CA PHE A 114 8.01 -7.63 0.38
C PHE A 114 8.95 -7.11 -0.70
N ARG A 115 8.44 -6.52 -1.79
CA ARG A 115 9.28 -5.80 -2.77
C ARG A 115 10.06 -4.68 -2.10
N ALA A 116 9.41 -3.86 -1.29
CA ALA A 116 10.09 -2.80 -0.54
C ALA A 116 11.13 -3.36 0.45
N ARG A 117 10.79 -4.42 1.20
CA ARG A 117 11.73 -5.07 2.14
C ARG A 117 12.96 -5.66 1.43
N PHE A 118 12.79 -6.29 0.27
CA PHE A 118 13.90 -6.85 -0.48
C PHE A 118 14.86 -5.78 -1.02
N ARG A 119 14.32 -4.66 -1.54
CA ARG A 119 15.13 -3.50 -1.95
C ARG A 119 15.89 -2.90 -0.77
N GLU A 120 15.20 -2.76 0.35
CA GLU A 120 15.78 -2.22 1.57
C GLU A 120 17.00 -3.03 2.03
N ILE A 121 16.85 -4.35 2.11
CA ILE A 121 17.93 -5.28 2.48
C ILE A 121 19.07 -5.27 1.45
N ALA A 122 18.75 -5.20 0.16
CA ALA A 122 19.75 -5.13 -0.90
C ALA A 122 20.63 -3.87 -0.77
N ALA A 123 20.01 -2.71 -0.58
CA ALA A 123 20.72 -1.45 -0.34
C ALA A 123 21.49 -1.46 1.00
N PHE A 124 20.90 -2.05 2.05
CA PHE A 124 21.51 -2.10 3.38
C PHE A 124 22.82 -2.89 3.39
N PHE A 125 22.86 -4.06 2.77
CA PHE A 125 24.05 -4.91 2.73
C PHE A 125 24.93 -4.74 1.49
N GLY A 126 24.48 -3.98 0.49
CA GLY A 126 25.22 -3.78 -0.76
C GLY A 126 25.16 -5.01 -1.68
N PHE A 127 23.97 -5.55 -1.89
CA PHE A 127 23.73 -6.64 -2.84
C PHE A 127 23.18 -6.11 -4.16
N PRO A 128 23.55 -6.72 -5.30
CA PRO A 128 23.00 -6.35 -6.60
C PRO A 128 21.48 -6.62 -6.66
N LEU A 129 20.73 -5.63 -7.12
CA LEU A 129 19.32 -5.72 -7.48
C LEU A 129 19.18 -5.90 -9.00
N VAL A 130 18.48 -6.95 -9.43
CA VAL A 130 18.23 -7.26 -10.84
C VAL A 130 16.73 -7.22 -11.13
N ARG A 131 16.36 -6.35 -12.06
CA ARG A 131 14.99 -6.19 -12.55
C ARG A 131 14.60 -7.33 -13.47
N THR A 132 13.38 -7.83 -13.29
CA THR A 132 12.78 -8.94 -14.04
C THR A 132 11.43 -8.53 -14.63
N ASP A 133 11.27 -7.29 -15.06
CA ASP A 133 10.00 -6.75 -15.57
C ASP A 133 9.53 -7.34 -16.90
N VAL A 134 8.32 -6.96 -17.31
CA VAL A 134 7.77 -7.25 -18.65
C VAL A 134 8.74 -6.78 -19.73
N GLY A 135 8.97 -7.64 -20.72
CA GLY A 135 9.86 -7.38 -21.85
C GLY A 135 11.26 -7.96 -21.69
N LYS A 136 11.66 -8.34 -20.47
CA LYS A 136 12.95 -8.97 -20.23
C LYS A 136 12.85 -10.49 -20.22
N THR A 137 13.65 -11.14 -21.06
CA THR A 137 13.67 -12.60 -21.19
C THR A 137 14.51 -13.25 -20.08
N VAL A 138 14.32 -14.56 -19.89
CA VAL A 138 15.13 -15.36 -18.97
C VAL A 138 16.62 -15.31 -19.36
N PRO A 139 17.03 -15.52 -20.63
CA PRO A 139 18.44 -15.41 -21.03
C PRO A 139 19.07 -14.04 -20.74
N GLU A 140 18.36 -12.93 -21.02
CA GLU A 140 18.88 -11.58 -20.73
C GLU A 140 19.07 -11.34 -19.24
N THR A 141 18.14 -11.84 -18.42
CA THR A 141 18.23 -11.73 -16.96
C THR A 141 19.39 -12.57 -16.42
N VAL A 142 19.55 -13.80 -16.90
CA VAL A 142 20.70 -14.66 -16.56
C VAL A 142 22.01 -14.01 -16.97
N ALA A 143 22.10 -13.48 -18.18
CA ALA A 143 23.29 -12.79 -18.67
C ALA A 143 23.67 -11.60 -17.77
N GLN A 144 22.70 -10.79 -17.32
CA GLN A 144 22.98 -9.70 -16.38
C GLN A 144 23.45 -10.21 -15.01
N ILE A 145 22.85 -11.29 -14.48
CA ILE A 145 23.28 -11.88 -13.21
C ILE A 145 24.73 -12.38 -13.32
N LEU A 146 25.06 -13.09 -14.40
CA LEU A 146 26.41 -13.58 -14.67
C LEU A 146 27.41 -12.43 -14.87
N ASP A 147 27.00 -11.34 -15.50
CA ASP A 147 27.81 -10.12 -15.66
C ASP A 147 28.20 -9.55 -14.28
N PHE A 148 27.25 -9.39 -13.35
CA PHE A 148 27.56 -8.95 -11.97
C PHE A 148 28.54 -9.88 -11.26
N ILE A 149 28.33 -11.19 -11.38
CA ILE A 149 29.17 -12.21 -10.74
C ILE A 149 30.59 -12.18 -11.30
N SER A 150 30.74 -11.90 -12.59
CA SER A 150 32.04 -11.79 -13.27
C SER A 150 32.80 -10.49 -12.96
N LYS A 151 32.16 -9.51 -12.32
CA LYS A 151 32.72 -8.18 -12.02
C LYS A 151 32.99 -8.00 -10.52
N PRO A 152 34.09 -8.54 -9.97
CA PRO A 152 34.40 -8.46 -8.54
C PRO A 152 34.54 -7.02 -8.05
N LEU A 153 35.07 -6.10 -8.87
CA LEU A 153 35.16 -4.68 -8.51
C LEU A 153 33.78 -4.05 -8.29
N THR A 154 32.78 -4.41 -9.09
CA THR A 154 31.40 -3.95 -8.91
C THR A 154 30.81 -4.47 -7.60
N LEU A 155 30.99 -5.75 -7.29
CA LEU A 155 30.51 -6.36 -6.05
C LEU A 155 31.21 -5.76 -4.81
N THR A 156 32.50 -5.48 -4.89
CA THR A 156 33.24 -4.82 -3.81
C THR A 156 32.75 -3.39 -3.63
N LEU A 157 32.54 -2.64 -4.72
CA LEU A 157 32.02 -1.28 -4.65
C LEU A 157 30.64 -1.26 -3.99
N LEU A 158 29.70 -2.11 -4.42
CA LEU A 158 28.35 -2.24 -3.83
C LEU A 158 28.43 -2.46 -2.31
N LYS A 159 29.32 -3.35 -1.85
CA LYS A 159 29.54 -3.60 -0.42
C LYS A 159 30.14 -2.40 0.30
N GLU A 160 31.05 -1.65 -0.33
CA GLU A 160 31.70 -0.48 0.28
C GLU A 160 30.76 0.71 0.46
N VAL A 161 29.81 0.89 -0.46
CA VAL A 161 28.77 1.93 -0.41
C VAL A 161 27.44 1.42 0.13
N SER A 162 27.43 0.23 0.74
CA SER A 162 26.26 -0.29 1.45
C SER A 162 25.89 0.60 2.64
N LEU A 163 24.60 0.77 2.92
CA LEU A 163 24.17 1.63 4.03
C LEU A 163 24.68 1.13 5.38
N ARG A 164 24.91 -0.17 5.56
CA ARG A 164 25.53 -0.71 6.77
C ARG A 164 26.92 -0.12 7.06
N LYS A 165 27.66 0.28 6.02
CA LYS A 165 29.02 0.85 6.14
C LYS A 165 29.07 2.36 6.02
N LEU A 166 28.06 2.98 5.43
CA LEU A 166 28.06 4.42 5.18
C LEU A 166 27.71 5.21 6.44
N THR A 167 28.53 6.21 6.72
CA THR A 167 28.22 7.30 7.65
C THR A 167 28.35 8.63 6.90
N PRO A 168 27.79 9.73 7.42
CA PRO A 168 28.01 11.05 6.84
C PRO A 168 29.49 11.36 6.65
N GLU A 169 30.32 11.03 7.63
CA GLU A 169 31.77 11.24 7.61
C GLU A 169 32.45 10.42 6.49
N LYS A 170 32.03 9.16 6.29
CA LYS A 170 32.56 8.33 5.20
C LYS A 170 32.19 8.90 3.82
N ILE A 171 30.96 9.39 3.65
CA ILE A 171 30.53 10.04 2.41
C ILE A 171 31.31 11.34 2.18
N HIS A 172 31.45 12.18 3.21
CA HIS A 172 32.24 13.42 3.12
C HIS A 172 33.71 13.16 2.80
N ALA A 173 34.31 12.13 3.40
CA ALA A 173 35.68 11.70 3.10
C ALA A 173 35.82 11.24 1.64
N MET A 174 34.84 10.50 1.11
CA MET A 174 34.77 10.06 -0.29
C MET A 174 34.34 11.15 -1.28
N ALA A 175 33.82 12.29 -0.80
CA ALA A 175 33.57 13.47 -1.61
C ALA A 175 34.82 14.34 -1.74
N ASN A 176 35.73 14.23 -0.76
CA ASN A 176 37.08 14.79 -0.77
C ASN A 176 37.16 16.29 -1.11
N ILE A 177 36.17 17.05 -0.66
CA ILE A 177 36.05 18.49 -0.94
C ILE A 177 37.13 19.33 -0.22
N TYR A 178 37.76 18.76 0.82
CA TYR A 178 38.67 19.48 1.71
C TYR A 178 40.16 19.30 1.38
N GLN A 179 40.51 18.36 0.50
CA GLN A 179 41.92 18.10 0.22
C GLN A 179 42.43 19.00 -0.90
N PRO A 180 43.63 19.57 -0.76
CA PRO A 180 44.25 20.31 -1.85
C PRO A 180 44.52 19.38 -3.04
N VAL A 181 44.27 19.89 -4.24
CA VAL A 181 44.53 19.24 -5.52
C VAL A 181 45.89 19.72 -6.01
N GLU A 182 46.77 18.77 -6.32
CA GLU A 182 48.12 19.06 -6.80
C GLU A 182 48.07 19.94 -8.06
N GLY A 183 48.93 20.97 -8.11
CA GLY A 183 49.04 21.89 -9.24
C GLY A 183 48.03 23.04 -9.25
N VAL A 184 47.16 23.17 -8.25
CA VAL A 184 46.24 24.31 -8.12
C VAL A 184 46.86 25.39 -7.22
N ASN A 185 47.04 26.61 -7.75
CA ASN A 185 47.32 27.80 -6.94
C ASN A 185 46.00 28.30 -6.32
N TYR A 186 45.67 27.79 -5.15
CA TYR A 186 44.38 28.04 -4.50
C TYR A 186 44.11 29.52 -4.24
N ARG A 187 45.13 30.27 -3.84
CA ARG A 187 44.94 31.67 -3.50
C ARG A 187 44.59 32.51 -4.71
N GLU A 188 45.39 32.39 -5.77
CA GLU A 188 45.15 33.05 -7.05
C GLU A 188 43.79 32.64 -7.63
N ARG A 189 43.46 31.35 -7.55
CA ARG A 189 42.19 30.84 -8.04
C ARG A 189 41.01 31.34 -7.21
N LEU A 190 41.14 31.47 -5.89
CA LEU A 190 40.10 32.04 -5.05
C LEU A 190 39.85 33.51 -5.43
N ASP A 191 40.91 34.30 -5.60
CA ASP A 191 40.78 35.72 -5.99
C ASP A 191 40.01 35.87 -7.32
N ASP A 192 40.27 35.01 -8.32
CA ASP A 192 39.50 34.95 -9.58
C ASP A 192 37.99 34.68 -9.36
N ILE A 193 37.67 33.76 -8.44
CA ILE A 193 36.28 33.39 -8.15
C ILE A 193 35.59 34.52 -7.39
N LEU A 194 36.29 35.17 -6.45
CA LEU A 194 35.75 36.31 -5.71
C LEU A 194 35.38 37.47 -6.63
N GLU A 195 36.20 37.77 -7.65
CA GLU A 195 35.87 38.81 -8.64
C GLU A 195 34.57 38.51 -9.40
N LYS A 196 34.28 37.22 -9.67
CA LYS A 196 33.09 36.78 -10.41
C LYS A 196 31.84 36.69 -9.53
N GLU A 197 31.95 36.10 -8.35
CA GLU A 197 30.81 35.71 -7.52
C GLU A 197 30.46 36.76 -6.46
N CYS A 198 31.40 37.61 -6.04
CA CYS A 198 31.16 38.65 -5.02
C CYS A 198 30.84 40.03 -5.62
N HIS A 199 29.93 40.05 -6.61
CA HIS A 199 29.41 41.29 -7.22
C HIS A 199 28.37 42.01 -6.33
N GLU A 200 27.86 43.17 -6.74
CA GLU A 200 26.94 43.98 -5.92
C GLU A 200 25.66 43.27 -5.45
N ASN A 201 25.17 42.29 -6.22
CA ASN A 201 23.99 41.48 -5.88
C ASN A 201 24.32 40.18 -5.13
N SER A 202 25.57 40.03 -4.69
CA SER A 202 26.02 38.87 -3.91
C SER A 202 25.73 39.07 -2.43
N LEU A 203 25.39 37.97 -1.74
CA LEU A 203 25.23 37.96 -0.29
C LEU A 203 26.56 38.26 0.44
N PHE A 204 27.68 37.86 -0.18
CA PHE A 204 29.03 37.96 0.39
C PHE A 204 29.86 39.02 -0.34
N THR A 205 30.67 39.73 0.41
CA THR A 205 31.74 40.57 -0.13
C THR A 205 33.04 39.76 -0.21
N PRO A 206 34.02 40.15 -1.05
CA PRO A 206 35.34 39.49 -1.04
C PRO A 206 35.96 39.47 0.37
N LYS A 207 35.82 40.58 1.10
CA LYS A 207 36.28 40.70 2.49
C LYS A 207 35.63 39.68 3.42
N ASP A 208 34.32 39.42 3.30
CA ASP A 208 33.65 38.42 4.15
C ASP A 208 34.26 37.03 3.98
N ILE A 209 34.68 36.67 2.76
CA ILE A 209 35.27 35.37 2.46
C ILE A 209 36.72 35.32 2.93
N LEU A 210 37.51 36.34 2.59
CA LEU A 210 38.93 36.41 2.97
C LEU A 210 39.13 36.42 4.48
N ASP A 211 38.36 37.24 5.20
CA ASP A 211 38.38 37.28 6.67
C ASP A 211 38.03 35.91 7.27
N GLN A 212 37.15 35.12 6.63
CA GLN A 212 36.79 33.80 7.12
C GLN A 212 37.84 32.74 6.77
N CYS A 213 38.52 32.85 5.62
CA CYS A 213 39.65 31.97 5.28
C CYS A 213 40.82 32.13 6.27
N GLU A 214 40.98 33.30 6.90
CA GLU A 214 41.96 33.50 7.99
C GLU A 214 41.56 32.78 9.30
N VAL A 215 40.28 32.43 9.45
CA VAL A 215 39.75 31.72 10.62
C VAL A 215 39.70 30.21 10.38
N ASP A 216 39.47 29.79 9.14
CA ASP A 216 39.34 28.40 8.72
C ASP A 216 40.26 28.11 7.53
N ASP A 217 41.43 27.58 7.82
CA ASP A 217 42.50 27.28 6.86
C ASP A 217 42.06 26.29 5.75
N LEU A 218 40.96 25.56 5.93
CA LEU A 218 40.42 24.62 4.93
C LEU A 218 39.35 25.24 4.03
N LEU A 219 38.88 26.45 4.35
CA LEU A 219 37.81 27.10 3.62
C LEU A 219 38.24 27.44 2.19
N GLU A 220 39.45 27.97 2.02
CA GLU A 220 39.98 28.32 0.69
C GLU A 220 39.96 27.11 -0.25
N TYR A 221 40.46 25.95 0.21
CA TYR A 221 40.44 24.71 -0.56
C TYR A 221 39.01 24.28 -0.90
N SER A 222 38.11 24.34 0.07
CA SER A 222 36.71 23.92 -0.08
C SER A 222 35.97 24.75 -1.11
N LEU A 223 36.14 26.08 -1.08
CA LEU A 223 35.50 27.01 -2.01
C LEU A 223 35.99 26.77 -3.44
N VAL A 224 37.31 26.71 -3.65
CA VAL A 224 37.90 26.50 -4.98
C VAL A 224 37.52 25.12 -5.53
N ASN A 225 37.66 24.06 -4.74
CA ASN A 225 37.34 22.69 -5.17
C ASN A 225 35.87 22.54 -5.55
N SER A 226 34.97 23.08 -4.72
CA SER A 226 33.54 23.02 -4.97
C SER A 226 33.14 23.84 -6.20
N TYR A 227 33.77 25.00 -6.43
CA TYR A 227 33.47 25.87 -7.57
C TYR A 227 33.96 25.26 -8.89
N ASP A 228 35.19 24.75 -8.92
CA ASP A 228 35.79 24.16 -10.12
C ASP A 228 35.28 22.74 -10.41
N GLY A 229 34.54 22.12 -9.48
CA GLY A 229 34.19 20.69 -9.56
C GLY A 229 35.43 19.78 -9.55
N LYS A 230 36.55 20.27 -9.02
CA LYS A 230 37.80 19.52 -8.90
C LYS A 230 37.85 18.88 -7.53
N PHE A 231 37.84 17.56 -7.53
CA PHE A 231 37.99 16.76 -6.33
C PHE A 231 39.24 15.91 -6.48
N ALA A 232 40.10 15.90 -5.46
CA ALA A 232 41.22 14.96 -5.47
C ALA A 232 40.65 13.53 -5.57
N PRO A 233 41.27 12.63 -6.36
CA PRO A 233 40.75 11.28 -6.55
C PRO A 233 40.46 10.62 -5.20
N SER A 234 39.19 10.34 -4.95
CA SER A 234 38.81 9.58 -3.78
C SER A 234 39.03 8.12 -4.10
N PHE A 235 39.95 7.55 -3.35
CA PHE A 235 40.41 6.20 -3.52
C PHE A 235 39.77 5.38 -2.41
N VAL A 236 38.72 4.61 -2.71
CA VAL A 236 38.11 3.72 -1.72
C VAL A 236 39.11 2.59 -1.45
N PRO A 237 39.59 2.40 -0.21
CA PRO A 237 40.48 1.30 0.11
C PRO A 237 39.75 -0.02 -0.18
N SER A 238 40.25 -0.82 -1.12
CA SER A 238 39.77 -2.20 -1.26
C SER A 238 40.29 -3.01 -0.08
N LEU A 239 39.39 -3.68 0.65
CA LEU A 239 39.73 -4.57 1.76
C LEU A 239 40.46 -5.86 1.33
N ASP A 240 40.61 -6.11 0.01
CA ASP A 240 41.36 -7.26 -0.48
C ASP A 240 42.88 -7.00 -0.39
N ASN A 241 43.46 -7.37 0.76
CA ASN A 241 44.90 -7.42 1.02
C ASN A 241 45.68 -8.39 0.10
N ILE A 242 45.03 -9.06 -0.85
CA ILE A 242 45.58 -10.19 -1.60
C ILE A 242 46.40 -9.72 -2.83
N THR A 243 46.25 -8.48 -3.30
CA THR A 243 46.92 -8.00 -4.53
C THR A 243 47.76 -6.73 -4.36
N GLY A 244 47.95 -6.23 -3.13
CA GLY A 244 48.40 -4.85 -2.90
C GLY A 244 47.22 -3.88 -3.01
N GLN A 245 47.29 -2.76 -2.27
CA GLN A 245 46.20 -1.78 -2.18
C GLN A 245 45.77 -1.30 -3.57
N GLN A 246 44.68 -1.88 -4.08
CA GLN A 246 44.03 -1.40 -5.29
C GLN A 246 42.88 -0.51 -4.85
N TYR A 247 43.04 0.79 -5.02
CA TYR A 247 41.99 1.74 -4.70
C TYR A 247 40.90 1.72 -5.78
N LEU A 248 39.63 1.66 -5.38
CA LEU A 248 38.53 1.77 -6.33
C LEU A 248 38.37 3.25 -6.73
N SER A 249 38.28 3.50 -8.04
CA SER A 249 37.92 4.81 -8.57
C SER A 249 36.41 5.03 -8.35
N ALA A 250 36.05 5.64 -7.23
CA ALA A 250 34.68 6.00 -6.90
C ALA A 250 34.66 7.23 -5.97
N ALA A 251 33.83 8.22 -6.29
CA ALA A 251 33.71 9.44 -5.52
C ALA A 251 32.24 9.84 -5.34
N PHE A 252 31.92 10.47 -4.22
CA PHE A 252 30.61 11.07 -4.02
C PHE A 252 30.63 12.54 -4.47
N ARG A 253 29.90 12.87 -5.53
CA ARG A 253 29.70 14.26 -5.93
C ARG A 253 28.45 14.82 -5.27
N LEU A 254 28.59 15.96 -4.59
CA LEU A 254 27.44 16.72 -4.09
C LEU A 254 26.62 17.23 -5.28
N VAL A 255 25.33 16.87 -5.31
CA VAL A 255 24.37 17.29 -6.34
C VAL A 255 23.68 18.57 -5.91
N VAL A 256 23.18 18.59 -4.68
CA VAL A 256 22.51 19.75 -4.08
C VAL A 256 22.59 19.66 -2.56
N GLU A 257 22.72 20.81 -1.91
CA GLU A 257 22.60 20.94 -0.46
C GLU A 257 21.42 21.85 -0.14
N GLY A 258 20.73 21.54 0.97
CA GLY A 258 19.69 22.38 1.52
C GLY A 258 19.85 22.52 3.04
N GLU A 259 18.85 23.12 3.68
CA GLU A 259 18.90 23.42 5.11
C GLU A 259 19.09 22.17 5.98
N SER A 260 18.42 21.08 5.62
CA SER A 260 18.32 19.85 6.40
C SER A 260 18.92 18.62 5.73
N LYS A 261 19.40 18.73 4.48
CA LYS A 261 19.82 17.57 3.69
C LYS A 261 20.97 17.90 2.75
N GLN A 262 21.77 16.91 2.44
CA GLN A 262 22.74 16.93 1.34
C GLN A 262 22.47 15.74 0.43
N VAL A 263 22.47 15.95 -0.89
CA VAL A 263 22.21 14.90 -1.87
C VAL A 263 23.48 14.65 -2.67
N TYR A 264 23.92 13.40 -2.71
CA TYR A 264 25.13 12.96 -3.38
C TYR A 264 24.81 11.95 -4.49
N ARG A 265 25.61 11.98 -5.54
CA ARG A 265 25.67 10.96 -6.59
C ARG A 265 27.00 10.23 -6.48
N LEU A 266 26.97 8.90 -6.57
CA LEU A 266 28.20 8.11 -6.66
C LEU A 266 28.67 8.10 -8.11
N GLU A 267 29.86 8.63 -8.37
CA GLU A 267 30.49 8.65 -9.68
C GLU A 267 31.59 7.60 -9.73
N THR A 268 31.51 6.69 -10.70
CA THR A 268 32.47 5.61 -10.86
C THR A 268 32.49 5.12 -12.31
N PRO A 269 33.67 4.80 -12.89
CA PRO A 269 33.76 4.12 -14.17
C PRO A 269 33.53 2.61 -14.07
N ILE A 270 33.37 2.05 -12.86
CA ILE A 270 33.30 0.61 -12.61
C ILE A 270 31.94 0.03 -13.05
N THR A 271 30.86 0.78 -12.87
CA THR A 271 29.49 0.31 -13.10
C THR A 271 28.51 1.46 -13.29
N ASN A 272 27.46 1.22 -14.07
CA ASN A 272 26.30 2.12 -14.23
C ASN A 272 25.16 1.81 -13.24
N TYR A 273 25.36 0.90 -12.28
CA TYR A 273 24.32 0.48 -11.32
C TYR A 273 23.70 1.66 -10.54
N PHE A 274 24.49 2.70 -10.30
CA PHE A 274 24.10 3.85 -9.48
C PHE A 274 23.56 5.03 -10.28
N ASP A 275 23.42 4.91 -11.61
CA ASP A 275 23.03 6.04 -12.48
C ASP A 275 21.66 6.63 -12.08
N ASP A 276 20.75 5.76 -11.62
CA ASP A 276 19.41 6.13 -11.17
C ASP A 276 19.28 6.21 -9.63
N HIS A 277 20.39 6.23 -8.90
CA HIS A 277 20.38 6.25 -7.43
C HIS A 277 21.18 7.42 -6.86
N LEU A 278 20.71 7.89 -5.70
CA LEU A 278 21.27 9.00 -4.95
C LEU A 278 21.43 8.61 -3.49
N PHE A 279 22.30 9.33 -2.80
CA PHE A 279 22.54 9.16 -1.37
C PHE A 279 22.22 10.49 -0.68
N VAL A 280 21.31 10.46 0.30
CA VAL A 280 20.93 11.66 1.05
C VAL A 280 21.48 11.58 2.46
N ILE A 281 22.17 12.62 2.91
CA ILE A 281 22.55 12.81 4.31
C ILE A 281 21.55 13.73 4.96
N LEU A 282 20.89 13.27 6.03
CA LEU A 282 20.10 14.12 6.92
C LEU A 282 21.04 14.94 7.81
N LYS A 283 20.96 16.27 7.75
CA LYS A 283 21.73 17.17 8.59
C LYS A 283 21.12 17.21 10.01
N PRO A 284 21.92 17.39 11.08
CA PRO A 284 21.44 17.54 12.45
C PRO A 284 20.84 18.94 12.71
N THR A 285 20.21 19.54 11.70
CA THR A 285 19.75 20.92 11.70
C THR A 285 18.23 20.99 11.82
N ILE A 286 17.75 22.06 12.42
CA ILE A 286 16.33 22.42 12.47
C ILE A 286 16.17 23.89 12.12
N TYR A 287 15.15 24.19 11.31
CA TYR A 287 14.88 25.53 10.80
C TYR A 287 13.39 25.86 10.96
N SER A 288 13.10 27.12 11.32
CA SER A 288 11.76 27.69 11.31
C SER A 288 11.75 29.01 10.55
N HIS A 289 10.98 29.05 9.47
CA HIS A 289 10.73 30.27 8.73
C HIS A 289 9.90 31.27 9.54
N SER A 290 8.88 30.85 10.28
CA SER A 290 8.04 31.79 11.03
C SER A 290 8.82 32.51 12.14
N MET A 291 9.78 31.83 12.75
CA MET A 291 10.61 32.39 13.82
C MET A 291 11.91 33.01 13.31
N GLN A 292 12.23 32.84 12.02
CA GLN A 292 13.53 33.19 11.45
C GLN A 292 14.66 32.66 12.34
N ALA A 293 14.57 31.39 12.71
CA ALA A 293 15.45 30.78 13.70
C ALA A 293 15.93 29.41 13.23
N THR A 294 17.18 29.11 13.56
CA THR A 294 17.85 27.88 13.17
C THR A 294 18.75 27.36 14.27
N ALA A 295 19.00 26.05 14.27
CA ALA A 295 19.95 25.44 15.17
C ALA A 295 20.46 24.10 14.66
N GLU A 296 21.58 23.70 15.23
CA GLU A 296 22.01 22.30 15.26
C GLU A 296 21.60 21.66 16.58
N ILE A 297 21.10 20.43 16.47
CA ILE A 297 20.71 19.56 17.57
C ILE A 297 21.47 18.25 17.38
N SER A 298 22.37 17.95 18.32
CA SER A 298 23.15 16.70 18.31
C SER A 298 22.23 15.48 18.18
N LYS A 299 22.62 14.53 17.32
CA LYS A 299 21.90 13.28 16.99
C LYS A 299 20.53 13.45 16.34
N LEU A 300 20.11 14.67 15.99
CA LEU A 300 18.80 14.87 15.35
C LEU A 300 18.67 14.14 14.02
N SER A 301 19.74 14.04 13.23
CA SER A 301 19.76 13.27 11.99
C SER A 301 19.41 11.80 12.21
N SER A 302 19.98 11.16 13.24
CA SER A 302 19.68 9.79 13.64
C SER A 302 18.22 9.62 14.08
N ILE A 303 17.71 10.55 14.90
CA ILE A 303 16.31 10.51 15.38
C ILE A 303 15.33 10.64 14.20
N ARG A 304 15.62 11.55 13.25
CA ARG A 304 14.85 11.72 12.02
C ARG A 304 14.90 10.50 11.13
N ALA A 305 16.08 9.88 11.00
CA ALA A 305 16.25 8.67 10.21
C ALA A 305 15.41 7.51 10.76
N GLN A 306 15.43 7.30 12.07
CA GLN A 306 14.57 6.30 12.72
C GLN A 306 13.09 6.62 12.50
N GLY A 307 12.68 7.89 12.69
CA GLY A 307 11.31 8.33 12.43
C GLY A 307 10.88 8.05 10.99
N ALA A 308 11.70 8.47 10.02
CA ALA A 308 11.47 8.22 8.60
C ALA A 308 11.40 6.71 8.28
N SER A 309 12.23 5.88 8.91
CA SER A 309 12.15 4.40 8.79
C SER A 309 10.76 3.89 9.16
N LEU A 310 10.23 4.37 10.29
CA LEU A 310 8.94 3.93 10.82
C LEU A 310 7.78 4.43 9.95
N PHE A 311 7.85 5.66 9.44
CA PHE A 311 6.88 6.16 8.45
C PHE A 311 6.94 5.39 7.13
N LEU A 312 8.14 5.05 6.65
CA LEU A 312 8.30 4.20 5.45
C LEU A 312 7.75 2.79 5.68
N GLU A 313 7.90 2.24 6.89
CA GLU A 313 7.25 0.97 7.23
C GLU A 313 5.72 1.07 7.13
N MET A 314 5.11 2.14 7.64
CA MET A 314 3.66 2.38 7.48
C MET A 314 3.25 2.49 6.01
N PHE A 315 4.06 3.20 5.21
CA PHE A 315 3.85 3.32 3.77
C PHE A 315 3.96 1.98 3.07
N ASN A 316 4.98 1.18 3.35
CA ASN A 316 5.16 -0.14 2.77
C ASN A 316 3.98 -1.08 3.09
N ARG A 317 3.50 -1.07 4.33
CA ARG A 317 2.33 -1.85 4.76
C ARG A 317 1.03 -1.38 4.12
N SER A 318 0.92 -0.08 3.88
CA SER A 318 -0.22 0.58 3.23
C SER A 318 0.00 0.80 1.75
N GLY A 319 0.96 0.09 1.14
CA GLY A 319 1.53 0.27 -0.19
C GLY A 319 1.49 1.68 -0.78
N VAL A 320 2.08 2.62 -0.08
CA VAL A 320 2.39 3.96 -0.57
C VAL A 320 3.81 3.90 -1.12
N ASP A 321 3.98 4.18 -2.42
CA ASP A 321 5.31 4.22 -3.03
C ASP A 321 6.11 5.44 -2.56
N HIS A 322 7.40 5.23 -2.34
CA HIS A 322 8.31 6.27 -1.91
C HIS A 322 9.70 6.06 -2.51
N THR A 323 10.36 7.15 -2.88
CA THR A 323 11.70 7.12 -3.50
C THR A 323 12.81 6.64 -2.56
N TYR A 324 12.62 6.82 -1.25
CA TYR A 324 13.53 6.27 -0.23
C TYR A 324 13.35 4.75 -0.19
N GLU A 325 14.40 4.03 -0.60
CA GLU A 325 14.38 2.57 -0.60
C GLU A 325 14.96 1.99 0.69
N ALA A 326 15.90 2.69 1.30
CA ALA A 326 16.53 2.29 2.55
C ALA A 326 17.16 3.48 3.27
N LEU A 327 17.36 3.35 4.58
CA LEU A 327 18.07 4.32 5.40
C LEU A 327 18.71 3.65 6.61
N ASN A 328 19.72 4.29 7.20
CA ASN A 328 20.42 3.78 8.38
C ASN A 328 20.32 4.75 9.58
N ARG A 329 20.77 4.30 10.76
CA ARG A 329 20.77 5.07 12.02
C ARG A 329 21.66 6.31 11.99
N HIS A 330 22.55 6.42 11.01
CA HIS A 330 23.45 7.55 10.85
C HIS A 330 22.82 8.69 10.04
N GLY A 331 21.59 8.51 9.55
CA GLY A 331 20.91 9.50 8.71
C GLY A 331 21.38 9.50 7.27
N VAL A 332 21.92 8.38 6.78
CA VAL A 332 22.17 8.16 5.35
C VAL A 332 20.97 7.43 4.76
N VAL A 333 20.45 7.95 3.66
CA VAL A 333 19.30 7.41 2.93
C VAL A 333 19.74 7.02 1.52
N TYR A 334 19.39 5.82 1.09
CA TYR A 334 19.52 5.37 -0.30
C TYR A 334 18.22 5.64 -1.03
N VAL A 335 18.30 6.38 -2.13
CA VAL A 335 17.13 6.96 -2.80
C VAL A 335 17.18 6.65 -4.28
N ARG A 336 16.06 6.22 -4.85
CA ARG A 336 15.88 6.17 -6.30
C ARG A 336 15.60 7.57 -6.84
N ALA A 337 16.35 7.98 -7.86
CA ALA A 337 16.15 9.26 -8.51
C ALA A 337 14.74 9.33 -9.13
N THR A 338 14.12 10.50 -9.03
CA THR A 338 12.83 10.78 -9.65
C THR A 338 12.80 12.21 -10.19
N LYS A 339 11.84 12.49 -11.06
CA LYS A 339 11.58 13.84 -11.53
C LYS A 339 10.75 14.59 -10.49
N ILE A 340 11.29 15.70 -10.01
CA ILE A 340 10.69 16.50 -8.95
C ILE A 340 9.93 17.71 -9.51
N THR A 341 9.00 18.25 -8.71
CA THR A 341 8.30 19.51 -8.98
C THR A 341 8.64 20.53 -7.87
N MET A 342 8.36 21.82 -8.11
CA MET A 342 8.46 22.86 -7.09
C MET A 342 7.19 22.97 -6.23
N ILE A 343 6.36 21.93 -6.21
CA ILE A 343 5.07 21.92 -5.52
C ILE A 343 5.18 21.09 -4.25
N GLU A 344 4.84 21.70 -3.13
CA GLU A 344 4.59 21.03 -1.87
C GLU A 344 3.10 20.72 -1.76
N THR A 345 2.78 19.48 -1.45
CA THR A 345 1.41 19.01 -1.23
C THR A 345 1.15 18.91 0.26
N ILE A 346 0.13 19.60 0.75
CA ILE A 346 -0.15 19.76 2.17
C ILE A 346 -1.53 19.20 2.46
N TYR A 347 -1.63 18.23 3.35
CA TYR A 347 -2.93 17.77 3.85
C TYR A 347 -3.29 18.51 5.14
N LYS A 348 -4.58 18.82 5.32
CA LYS A 348 -5.08 19.67 6.39
C LYS A 348 -6.36 19.10 6.99
N GLY A 349 -6.27 18.54 8.20
CA GLY A 349 -7.43 18.10 8.98
C GLY A 349 -7.96 19.18 9.93
N VAL A 350 -7.11 20.09 10.39
CA VAL A 350 -7.44 21.12 11.39
C VAL A 350 -7.00 22.51 10.91
N CYS A 351 -7.79 23.54 11.21
CA CYS A 351 -7.48 24.94 10.91
C CYS A 351 -6.37 25.48 11.82
N GLN A 352 -5.12 25.15 11.52
CA GLN A 352 -3.92 25.57 12.24
C GLN A 352 -2.80 26.00 11.29
N GLY A 353 -1.77 26.63 11.86
CA GLY A 353 -0.61 27.10 11.10
C GLY A 353 -0.99 28.15 10.07
N THR A 354 -0.48 28.00 8.84
CA THR A 354 -0.68 28.98 7.76
C THR A 354 -2.16 29.33 7.56
N ASP A 355 -3.08 28.36 7.56
CA ASP A 355 -4.50 28.66 7.27
C ASP A 355 -5.11 29.58 8.34
N LYS A 356 -4.80 29.34 9.62
CA LYS A 356 -5.23 30.19 10.73
C LYS A 356 -4.69 31.62 10.61
N HIS A 357 -3.48 31.79 10.07
CA HIS A 357 -2.83 33.10 9.94
C HIS A 357 -3.17 33.82 8.63
N SER A 358 -3.43 33.08 7.55
CA SER A 358 -3.74 33.61 6.23
C SER A 358 -5.23 33.95 6.06
N PHE A 359 -6.12 33.26 6.77
CA PHE A 359 -7.57 33.46 6.66
C PHE A 359 -8.15 34.01 7.96
N TYR A 360 -8.30 35.34 8.02
CA TYR A 360 -8.77 36.04 9.22
C TYR A 360 -10.17 35.55 9.65
N GLY A 361 -10.29 35.15 10.91
CA GLY A 361 -11.55 34.73 11.51
C GLY A 361 -12.01 33.31 11.16
N MET A 362 -11.37 32.62 10.21
CA MET A 362 -11.81 31.31 9.72
C MET A 362 -11.94 30.25 10.81
N SER A 363 -11.02 30.22 11.77
CA SER A 363 -11.05 29.28 12.91
C SER A 363 -12.19 29.51 13.91
N LYS A 364 -13.01 30.56 13.72
CA LYS A 364 -14.16 30.90 14.56
C LYS A 364 -15.49 30.83 13.79
N MET A 365 -15.47 30.35 12.54
CA MET A 365 -16.67 30.23 11.70
C MET A 365 -17.17 28.79 11.78
N ASP A 366 -18.31 28.59 12.44
CA ASP A 366 -18.92 27.26 12.64
C ASP A 366 -19.32 26.59 11.31
N GLU A 367 -19.44 27.36 10.23
CA GLU A 367 -19.68 26.85 8.88
C GLU A 367 -18.43 26.20 8.25
N LEU A 368 -17.24 26.57 8.70
CA LEU A 368 -15.96 26.12 8.13
C LEU A 368 -15.18 25.20 9.07
N THR A 369 -15.30 25.41 10.39
CA THR A 369 -14.59 24.63 11.42
C THR A 369 -15.53 24.14 12.51
N LEU A 370 -15.30 22.92 12.98
CA LEU A 370 -15.90 22.40 14.20
C LEU A 370 -15.28 23.07 15.44
N ASP A 371 -15.88 22.87 16.60
CA ASP A 371 -15.37 23.32 17.92
C ASP A 371 -13.98 22.76 18.25
N THR A 372 -13.66 21.58 17.69
CA THR A 372 -12.34 20.93 17.73
C THR A 372 -11.27 21.61 16.85
N SER A 373 -11.67 22.64 16.09
CA SER A 373 -10.93 23.28 14.99
C SER A 373 -10.74 22.42 13.73
N GLU A 374 -11.33 21.22 13.69
CA GLU A 374 -11.36 20.39 12.49
C GLU A 374 -12.17 21.07 11.38
N TYR A 375 -11.82 20.86 10.11
CA TYR A 375 -12.61 21.42 9.02
C TYR A 375 -13.95 20.68 8.89
N VAL A 376 -15.05 21.45 8.81
CA VAL A 376 -16.40 20.88 8.59
C VAL A 376 -16.45 20.10 7.28
N GLY A 377 -15.71 20.53 6.26
CA GLY A 377 -15.60 19.82 4.97
C GLY A 377 -14.79 18.52 5.00
N GLY A 378 -14.28 18.12 6.17
CA GLY A 378 -13.28 17.06 6.30
C GLY A 378 -11.88 17.52 5.87
N PRO A 379 -10.86 16.64 5.99
CA PRO A 379 -9.51 16.97 5.58
C PRO A 379 -9.39 17.37 4.10
N TYR A 380 -8.59 18.39 3.77
CA TYR A 380 -8.38 18.81 2.39
C TYR A 380 -6.90 18.81 2.00
N VAL A 381 -6.62 18.90 0.70
CA VAL A 381 -5.25 19.04 0.17
C VAL A 381 -5.05 20.44 -0.40
N ARG A 382 -3.99 21.11 0.05
CA ARG A 382 -3.50 22.40 -0.43
C ARG A 382 -2.19 22.20 -1.18
N PHE A 383 -1.92 23.06 -2.15
CA PHE A 383 -0.65 23.10 -2.86
C PHE A 383 0.08 24.39 -2.53
N ASP A 384 1.37 24.29 -2.20
CA ASP A 384 2.24 25.43 -1.96
C ASP A 384 3.39 25.42 -2.97
N TRP A 385 3.71 26.57 -3.54
CA TRP A 385 4.89 26.77 -4.36
C TRP A 385 6.12 26.93 -3.46
N ARG A 386 7.11 26.07 -3.67
CA ARG A 386 8.38 26.07 -2.94
C ARG A 386 9.23 27.26 -3.37
N ASN A 387 9.36 28.23 -2.49
CA ASN A 387 10.18 29.41 -2.70
C ASN A 387 11.52 29.27 -1.96
N PRO A 388 12.53 30.07 -2.33
CA PRO A 388 13.68 30.28 -1.48
C PRO A 388 13.28 30.69 -0.06
N ASN A 389 14.01 30.21 0.95
CA ASN A 389 13.81 30.66 2.33
C ASN A 389 14.11 32.16 2.47
N HIS A 390 15.17 32.61 1.80
CA HIS A 390 15.64 33.99 1.80
C HIS A 390 16.04 34.42 0.39
N THR A 391 15.93 35.72 0.14
CA THR A 391 16.44 36.34 -1.07
C THR A 391 17.30 37.55 -0.71
N TYR A 392 18.34 37.81 -1.49
CA TYR A 392 19.12 39.04 -1.40
C TYR A 392 19.01 39.75 -2.74
N ARG A 393 18.41 40.96 -2.74
CA ARG A 393 18.12 41.72 -3.97
C ARG A 393 17.41 40.89 -5.05
N GLY A 394 16.46 40.05 -4.63
CA GLY A 394 15.66 39.20 -5.53
C GLY A 394 16.34 37.88 -5.96
N VAL A 395 17.57 37.62 -5.54
CA VAL A 395 18.30 36.38 -5.85
C VAL A 395 18.17 35.39 -4.70
N ASP A 396 17.95 34.11 -5.03
CA ASP A 396 17.98 33.00 -4.08
C ASP A 396 19.40 32.82 -3.52
N VAL A 397 19.57 33.15 -2.24
CA VAL A 397 20.89 33.12 -1.60
C VAL A 397 21.45 31.71 -1.47
N SER A 398 20.59 30.68 -1.41
CA SER A 398 21.04 29.29 -1.25
C SER A 398 21.72 28.74 -2.50
N ARG A 399 21.53 29.40 -3.65
CA ARG A 399 22.20 29.06 -4.91
C ARG A 399 23.59 29.68 -5.04
N HIS A 400 23.98 30.57 -4.13
CA HIS A 400 25.33 31.14 -4.16
C HIS A 400 26.36 30.04 -3.89
N PRO A 401 27.43 29.89 -4.71
CA PRO A 401 28.38 28.77 -4.59
C PRO A 401 29.04 28.69 -3.20
N PHE A 402 29.18 29.82 -2.52
CA PHE A 402 29.78 29.88 -1.18
C PHE A 402 28.80 29.61 -0.03
N TYR A 403 27.48 29.56 -0.27
CA TYR A 403 26.47 29.62 0.80
C TYR A 403 26.66 28.56 1.87
N HIS A 404 26.63 27.28 1.49
CA HIS A 404 26.70 26.17 2.44
C HIS A 404 28.10 25.94 3.00
N ILE A 405 29.14 26.31 2.25
CA ILE A 405 30.53 26.21 2.70
C ILE A 405 30.80 27.27 3.77
N MET A 406 30.36 28.51 3.53
CA MET A 406 30.39 29.58 4.52
C MET A 406 29.52 29.28 5.74
N GLU A 407 28.31 28.72 5.56
CA GLU A 407 27.46 28.27 6.67
C GLU A 407 28.21 27.31 7.60
N ARG A 408 28.92 26.35 7.02
CA ARG A 408 29.67 25.34 7.76
C ARG A 408 30.87 25.93 8.49
N SER A 409 31.64 26.81 7.84
CA SER A 409 32.83 27.44 8.41
C SER A 409 32.49 28.42 9.54
N VAL A 410 31.49 29.27 9.33
CA VAL A 410 31.04 30.27 10.32
C VAL A 410 30.25 29.62 11.46
N GLY A 411 29.60 28.49 11.19
CA GLY A 411 28.65 27.84 12.09
C GLY A 411 27.23 28.37 11.88
N LYS A 412 26.26 27.43 11.87
CA LYS A 412 24.90 27.69 11.38
C LYS A 412 24.18 28.87 12.04
N GLN A 413 24.29 29.03 13.36
CA GLN A 413 23.60 30.11 14.08
C GLN A 413 24.21 31.48 13.81
N GLU A 414 25.54 31.59 13.81
CA GLU A 414 26.22 32.86 13.55
C GLU A 414 26.09 33.25 12.08
N PHE A 415 26.16 32.27 11.17
CA PHE A 415 25.90 32.49 9.76
C PHE A 415 24.51 33.08 9.52
N TYR A 416 23.49 32.47 10.14
CA TYR A 416 22.10 32.93 10.04
C TYR A 416 21.95 34.37 10.54
N LYS A 417 22.54 34.68 11.70
CA LYS A 417 22.49 36.01 12.32
C LYS A 417 23.19 37.06 11.45
N LYS A 418 24.43 36.78 11.04
CA LYS A 418 25.31 37.74 10.35
C LYS A 418 24.89 37.98 8.90
N TYR A 419 24.56 36.93 8.15
CA TYR A 419 24.33 37.02 6.72
C TYR A 419 22.85 36.99 6.33
N LEU A 420 22.03 36.18 6.99
CA LEU A 420 20.61 36.08 6.61
C LEU A 420 19.79 37.19 7.24
N THR A 421 19.64 37.20 8.56
CA THR A 421 18.80 38.23 9.23
C THR A 421 19.38 39.64 9.09
N GLY A 422 20.70 39.75 8.92
CA GLY A 422 21.38 41.04 8.78
C GLY A 422 21.35 41.63 7.36
N ARG A 423 21.14 40.80 6.31
CA ARG A 423 21.30 41.26 4.91
C ARG A 423 20.20 40.79 3.97
N ALA A 424 19.69 39.56 4.13
CA ALA A 424 18.71 38.96 3.25
C ALA A 424 17.27 39.16 3.75
N THR A 425 16.31 39.03 2.83
CA THR A 425 14.87 39.14 3.11
C THR A 425 14.24 37.76 3.10
N PRO A 426 13.51 37.35 4.16
CA PRO A 426 12.74 36.11 4.15
C PRO A 426 11.66 36.12 3.07
N PHE A 427 11.44 35.00 2.38
CA PHE A 427 10.45 34.92 1.29
C PHE A 427 9.38 33.85 1.56
N GLY A 428 9.80 32.59 1.66
CA GLY A 428 8.98 31.47 2.12
C GLY A 428 7.90 31.01 1.13
N ASP A 429 7.40 29.80 1.36
CA ASP A 429 6.44 29.12 0.49
C ASP A 429 5.10 29.87 0.43
N LYS A 430 4.38 29.75 -0.69
CA LYS A 430 3.09 30.42 -0.92
C LYS A 430 2.06 29.43 -1.45
N CYS A 431 0.83 29.50 -0.96
CA CYS A 431 -0.29 28.74 -1.51
C CYS A 431 -0.46 29.07 -3.00
N VAL A 432 -0.63 28.04 -3.83
CA VAL A 432 -0.85 28.14 -5.28
C VAL A 432 -2.15 27.44 -5.64
N PRO A 433 -3.02 28.04 -6.48
CA PRO A 433 -4.28 27.40 -6.89
C PRO A 433 -4.03 26.19 -7.79
N GLU A 434 -4.94 25.22 -7.72
CA GLU A 434 -4.88 23.97 -8.51
C GLU A 434 -4.73 24.21 -10.01
N ASP A 435 -5.36 25.27 -10.53
CA ASP A 435 -5.33 25.63 -11.96
C ASP A 435 -3.90 25.93 -12.46
N LEU A 436 -3.05 26.48 -11.61
CA LEU A 436 -1.64 26.73 -11.95
C LEU A 436 -0.79 25.46 -11.76
N VAL A 437 -1.13 24.63 -10.77
CA VAL A 437 -0.42 23.38 -10.47
C VAL A 437 -0.59 22.34 -11.59
N HIS A 438 -1.77 22.27 -12.21
CA HIS A 438 -2.08 21.28 -13.25
C HIS A 438 -1.10 21.31 -14.43
N SER A 439 -0.39 22.42 -14.66
CA SER A 439 0.62 22.55 -15.71
C SER A 439 1.94 21.81 -15.41
N VAL A 440 2.23 21.53 -14.13
CA VAL A 440 3.51 20.95 -13.69
C VAL A 440 3.35 19.66 -12.87
N GLN A 441 2.15 19.38 -12.37
CA GLN A 441 1.86 18.20 -11.55
C GLN A 441 0.41 17.75 -11.73
N ASN A 442 0.18 16.44 -11.81
CA ASN A 442 -1.17 15.89 -11.85
C ASN A 442 -1.89 16.11 -10.51
N VAL A 443 -2.77 17.12 -10.48
CA VAL A 443 -3.50 17.55 -9.28
C VAL A 443 -4.32 16.42 -8.66
N VAL A 444 -5.16 15.74 -9.45
CA VAL A 444 -6.10 14.72 -8.94
C VAL A 444 -5.33 13.54 -8.33
N ASN A 445 -4.34 13.01 -9.05
CA ASN A 445 -3.51 11.92 -8.54
C ASN A 445 -2.75 12.36 -7.30
N SER A 446 -2.21 13.58 -7.30
CA SER A 446 -1.47 14.13 -6.16
C SER A 446 -2.36 14.27 -4.92
N GLN A 447 -3.63 14.66 -5.07
CA GLN A 447 -4.59 14.71 -3.95
C GLN A 447 -4.89 13.32 -3.41
N LEU A 448 -5.19 12.37 -4.31
CA LEU A 448 -5.46 10.98 -3.94
C LEU A 448 -4.28 10.36 -3.19
N PHE A 449 -3.08 10.50 -3.76
CA PHE A 449 -1.84 10.00 -3.18
C PHE A 449 -1.52 10.67 -1.83
N THR A 450 -1.65 12.00 -1.74
CA THR A 450 -1.47 12.75 -0.49
C THR A 450 -2.41 12.27 0.61
N PHE A 451 -3.69 12.05 0.29
CA PHE A 451 -4.63 11.48 1.26
C PHE A 451 -4.28 10.04 1.62
N ARG A 452 -3.83 9.21 0.67
CA ARG A 452 -3.39 7.85 0.98
C ARG A 452 -2.26 7.87 2.01
N CYS A 453 -1.26 8.74 1.84
CA CYS A 453 -0.19 8.95 2.81
C CYS A 453 -0.73 9.42 4.17
N TYR A 454 -1.51 10.51 4.18
CA TYR A 454 -2.06 11.10 5.40
C TYR A 454 -2.91 10.11 6.20
N LEU A 455 -3.89 9.48 5.55
CA LEU A 455 -4.84 8.59 6.21
C LEU A 455 -4.16 7.30 6.68
N SER A 456 -3.12 6.83 5.98
CA SER A 456 -2.29 5.73 6.47
C SER A 456 -1.59 6.11 7.77
N ILE A 457 -0.88 7.25 7.78
CA ILE A 457 -0.19 7.73 8.99
C ILE A 457 -1.18 7.97 10.13
N GLN A 458 -2.31 8.61 9.85
CA GLN A 458 -3.37 8.86 10.83
C GLN A 458 -3.88 7.57 11.46
N TRP A 459 -4.07 6.51 10.66
CA TRP A 459 -4.49 5.21 11.18
C TRP A 459 -3.52 4.66 12.23
N TYR A 460 -2.21 4.64 11.93
CA TYR A 460 -1.19 4.17 12.87
C TYR A 460 -1.05 5.08 14.10
N MET A 461 -1.13 6.40 13.92
CA MET A 461 -1.06 7.36 15.03
C MET A 461 -2.22 7.17 16.00
N ASN A 462 -3.43 6.90 15.49
CA ASN A 462 -4.59 6.60 16.33
C ASN A 462 -4.35 5.36 17.22
N GLN A 463 -3.60 4.36 16.74
CA GLN A 463 -3.32 3.14 17.51
C GLN A 463 -2.44 3.39 18.75
N ILE A 464 -1.65 4.47 18.73
CA ILE A 464 -0.79 4.88 19.85
C ILE A 464 -1.33 6.12 20.58
N GLY A 465 -2.61 6.45 20.36
CA GLY A 465 -3.30 7.55 21.02
C GLY A 465 -2.82 8.95 20.59
N LEU A 466 -2.36 9.08 19.35
CA LEU A 466 -1.93 10.33 18.74
C LEU A 466 -2.78 10.66 17.52
N GLU A 467 -2.75 11.92 17.08
CA GLU A 467 -3.39 12.39 15.86
C GLU A 467 -2.41 13.19 15.00
N VAL A 468 -2.60 13.17 13.68
CA VAL A 468 -1.92 14.09 12.76
C VAL A 468 -2.90 15.16 12.30
N GLN A 469 -2.62 16.40 12.66
CA GLN A 469 -3.51 17.52 12.35
C GLN A 469 -3.31 18.04 10.93
N ASP A 470 -2.05 18.07 10.49
CA ASP A 470 -1.65 18.43 9.14
C ASP A 470 -0.19 18.01 8.87
N GLY A 471 0.21 18.10 7.61
CA GLY A 471 1.59 17.86 7.21
C GLY A 471 1.81 18.13 5.72
N CYS A 472 3.08 18.13 5.31
CA CYS A 472 3.50 18.34 3.94
C CYS A 472 4.24 17.12 3.38
N LEU A 473 4.10 16.94 2.08
CA LEU A 473 4.70 15.89 1.27
C LEU A 473 5.17 16.50 -0.04
N MET A 474 6.27 15.97 -0.58
CA MET A 474 6.64 16.23 -1.96
C MET A 474 6.21 15.04 -2.81
N VAL A 475 5.50 15.30 -3.89
CA VAL A 475 4.97 14.26 -4.79
C VAL A 475 5.55 14.49 -6.18
N ASP A 476 5.77 13.41 -6.94
CA ASP A 476 6.27 13.50 -8.30
C ASP A 476 5.28 14.19 -9.26
N GLU A 477 5.73 14.48 -10.49
CA GLU A 477 4.89 15.17 -11.48
C GLU A 477 3.60 14.39 -11.83
N LYS A 478 3.59 13.07 -11.64
CA LYS A 478 2.46 12.19 -11.98
C LYS A 478 1.47 12.02 -10.84
N GLY A 479 1.82 12.41 -9.62
CA GLY A 479 0.98 12.21 -8.45
C GLY A 479 0.97 10.76 -7.96
N LEU A 480 2.02 9.97 -8.23
CA LEU A 480 2.03 8.52 -7.99
C LEU A 480 3.03 8.08 -6.93
N GLU A 481 3.97 8.94 -6.54
CA GLU A 481 5.02 8.59 -5.59
C GLU A 481 5.44 9.80 -4.74
N ALA A 482 5.74 9.56 -3.47
CA ALA A 482 6.34 10.55 -2.59
C ALA A 482 7.87 10.56 -2.71
N TRP A 483 8.43 11.76 -2.59
CA TRP A 483 9.86 11.98 -2.48
C TRP A 483 10.17 12.98 -1.36
N SER A 484 11.46 13.18 -1.10
CA SER A 484 11.96 13.90 0.08
C SER A 484 11.68 13.13 1.38
N GLU A 485 11.83 13.80 2.52
CA GLU A 485 11.72 13.18 3.83
C GLU A 485 10.29 13.22 4.36
N ILE A 486 9.88 12.10 4.98
CA ILE A 486 8.72 12.02 5.84
C ILE A 486 9.18 11.85 7.30
N SER A 487 8.89 12.83 8.16
CA SER A 487 9.28 12.81 9.57
C SER A 487 8.44 13.78 10.43
N GLN A 488 8.73 13.84 11.72
CA GLN A 488 8.17 14.80 12.68
C GLN A 488 8.36 16.26 12.28
N ASP A 489 9.32 16.54 11.38
CA ASP A 489 9.62 17.87 10.86
C ASP A 489 8.57 18.36 9.84
N CYS A 490 7.88 17.43 9.19
CA CYS A 490 6.96 17.67 8.08
C CYS A 490 5.48 17.64 8.51
N MET A 491 5.18 17.42 9.79
CA MET A 491 3.82 17.16 10.28
C MET A 491 3.53 17.87 11.61
N ARG A 492 2.25 17.99 11.97
CA ARG A 492 1.79 18.36 13.33
C ARG A 492 1.16 17.14 14.00
N ILE A 493 1.85 16.60 15.00
CA ILE A 493 1.49 15.35 15.67
C ILE A 493 1.19 15.66 17.13
N LYS A 494 -0.06 15.45 17.54
CA LYS A 494 -0.54 15.83 18.87
C LYS A 494 -1.11 14.64 19.62
N ARG A 495 -1.08 14.72 20.95
CA ARG A 495 -1.95 13.95 21.84
C ARG A 495 -2.96 14.92 22.45
N ARG A 496 -4.24 14.55 22.44
CA ARG A 496 -5.29 15.27 23.15
C ARG A 496 -5.71 14.49 24.38
N VAL A 497 -5.56 15.08 25.56
CA VAL A 497 -6.12 14.55 26.82
C VAL A 497 -6.96 15.66 27.44
N GLY A 498 -8.28 15.60 27.19
CA GLY A 498 -9.19 16.69 27.57
C GLY A 498 -8.83 18.01 26.88
N LYS A 499 -8.45 19.03 27.66
CA LYS A 499 -8.01 20.34 27.13
C LYS A 499 -6.49 20.44 26.93
N GLU A 500 -5.72 19.49 27.43
CA GLU A 500 -4.26 19.51 27.28
C GLU A 500 -3.86 18.94 25.92
N VAL A 501 -2.94 19.65 25.25
CA VAL A 501 -2.41 19.28 23.95
C VAL A 501 -0.91 19.12 24.07
N GLU A 502 -0.43 17.88 23.95
CA GLU A 502 0.99 17.56 23.94
C GLU A 502 1.47 17.45 22.48
N ALA A 503 2.58 18.11 22.14
CA ALA A 503 3.15 18.11 20.80
C ALA A 503 4.35 17.16 20.67
N PHE A 504 4.42 16.46 19.55
CA PHE A 504 5.50 15.51 19.20
C PHE A 504 6.23 15.92 17.91
N ASP A 505 6.08 17.17 17.51
CA ASP A 505 6.50 17.70 16.21
C ASP A 505 7.31 19.01 16.32
N LYS A 506 7.68 19.59 15.17
CA LYS A 506 8.47 20.84 15.09
C LYS A 506 7.80 22.06 15.71
N ASP A 507 6.49 22.09 15.98
CA ASP A 507 5.85 23.24 16.64
C ASP A 507 6.48 23.54 18.02
N MET A 508 7.08 22.55 18.67
CA MET A 508 7.87 22.77 19.89
C MET A 508 9.05 23.71 19.63
N TRP A 509 9.76 23.54 18.51
CA TRP A 509 10.82 24.45 18.07
C TRP A 509 10.26 25.83 17.74
N ARG A 510 9.11 25.88 17.04
CA ARG A 510 8.46 27.15 16.66
C ARG A 510 8.04 27.97 17.88
N THR A 511 7.74 27.33 19.01
CA THR A 511 7.31 28.02 20.24
C THR A 511 8.49 28.33 21.18
N GLY A 512 9.41 27.38 21.37
CA GLY A 512 10.50 27.52 22.35
C GLY A 512 11.86 27.97 21.80
N GLY A 513 12.05 27.95 20.46
CA GLY A 513 13.33 28.25 19.83
C GLY A 513 14.48 27.43 20.43
N SER A 514 15.65 28.05 20.61
CA SER A 514 16.86 27.38 21.13
C SER A 514 16.69 26.68 22.48
N SER A 515 15.72 27.06 23.32
CA SER A 515 15.45 26.38 24.58
C SER A 515 14.76 25.01 24.40
N ALA A 516 14.19 24.74 23.23
CA ALA A 516 13.44 23.52 22.93
C ALA A 516 14.31 22.35 22.46
N LYS A 517 15.64 22.51 22.30
CA LYS A 517 16.52 21.47 21.71
C LYS A 517 16.41 20.12 22.43
N ASP A 518 16.46 20.11 23.76
CA ASP A 518 16.37 18.88 24.55
C ASP A 518 14.96 18.29 24.56
N ALA A 519 13.95 19.16 24.58
CA ALA A 519 12.55 18.76 24.50
C ALA A 519 12.23 18.09 23.16
N ILE A 520 12.77 18.61 22.05
CA ILE A 520 12.64 18.02 20.71
C ILE A 520 13.28 16.63 20.67
N LYS A 521 14.53 16.48 21.11
CA LYS A 521 15.19 15.16 21.17
C LYS A 521 14.33 14.17 21.95
N THR A 522 13.91 14.57 23.15
CA THR A 522 13.13 13.72 24.05
C THR A 522 11.80 13.30 23.43
N LYS A 523 11.01 14.26 22.91
CA LYS A 523 9.68 13.97 22.35
C LYS A 523 9.75 13.20 21.04
N TRP A 524 10.70 13.51 20.16
CA TRP A 524 10.83 12.79 18.89
C TRP A 524 11.34 11.36 19.10
N THR A 525 12.31 11.16 20.01
CA THR A 525 12.70 9.81 20.44
C THR A 525 11.51 9.08 21.04
N LYS A 526 10.74 9.72 21.92
CA LYS A 526 9.56 9.08 22.52
C LYS A 526 8.51 8.67 21.49
N LEU A 527 8.26 9.50 20.48
CA LEU A 527 7.37 9.15 19.38
C LEU A 527 7.89 7.93 18.60
N ASN A 528 9.19 7.89 18.28
CA ASN A 528 9.81 6.75 17.60
C ASN A 528 9.65 5.46 18.42
N GLU A 529 9.92 5.51 19.73
CA GLU A 529 9.77 4.36 20.64
C GLU A 529 8.32 3.83 20.64
N MET A 530 7.32 4.73 20.73
CA MET A 530 5.91 4.32 20.73
C MET A 530 5.50 3.64 19.42
N LEU A 531 5.97 4.16 18.28
CA LEU A 531 5.70 3.59 16.97
C LEU A 531 6.42 2.25 16.76
N GLU A 532 7.69 2.18 17.15
CA GLU A 532 8.49 0.95 17.06
C GLU A 532 7.87 -0.16 17.91
N GLU A 533 7.50 0.13 19.16
CA GLU A 533 6.81 -0.80 20.05
C GLU A 533 5.51 -1.33 19.41
N TYR A 534 4.67 -0.43 18.88
CA TYR A 534 3.43 -0.82 18.21
C TYR A 534 3.67 -1.69 16.97
N LEU A 535 4.56 -1.26 16.06
CA LEU A 535 4.81 -1.95 14.80
C LEU A 535 5.51 -3.31 14.99
N ALA A 536 6.36 -3.43 16.02
CA ALA A 536 7.02 -4.68 16.40
C ALA A 536 6.03 -5.67 17.05
N ALA A 537 5.10 -5.19 17.87
CA ALA A 537 4.03 -6.00 18.45
C ALA A 537 2.99 -6.46 17.40
N HIS A 538 2.87 -5.74 16.28
CA HIS A 538 1.94 -6.04 15.20
C HIS A 538 2.67 -6.29 13.87
N PRO A 539 3.43 -7.39 13.72
CA PRO A 539 4.15 -7.64 12.49
C PRO A 539 3.19 -7.82 11.30
N PHE A 540 3.59 -7.30 10.13
CA PHE A 540 2.76 -7.24 8.92
C PHE A 540 2.19 -8.62 8.52
N HIS A 541 3.04 -9.64 8.50
CA HIS A 541 2.67 -10.99 8.02
C HIS A 541 1.60 -11.68 8.87
N THR A 542 1.44 -11.31 10.16
CA THR A 542 0.40 -11.88 11.03
C THR A 542 -0.83 -10.99 11.17
N ASN A 543 -0.70 -9.67 11.02
CA ASN A 543 -1.78 -8.72 11.33
C ASN A 543 -2.42 -8.08 10.10
N GLU A 544 -1.65 -7.81 9.04
CA GLU A 544 -2.09 -6.91 7.97
C GLU A 544 -2.03 -7.52 6.58
N MET A 545 -1.17 -8.53 6.36
CA MET A 545 -0.90 -9.12 5.04
C MET A 545 -2.15 -9.70 4.35
N ILE A 546 -3.09 -10.24 5.13
CA ILE A 546 -4.39 -10.77 4.65
C ILE A 546 -5.59 -9.98 5.17
N SER A 547 -5.36 -8.84 5.83
CA SER A 547 -6.45 -7.96 6.23
C SER A 547 -7.18 -7.52 4.98
N SER A 548 -8.51 -7.65 4.94
CA SER A 548 -9.34 -7.21 3.80
C SER A 548 -9.46 -5.69 3.68
N ASP A 549 -8.89 -4.97 4.64
CA ASP A 549 -8.97 -3.52 4.78
C ASP A 549 -7.56 -2.90 4.77
N GLU A 550 -7.37 -1.87 3.93
CA GLU A 550 -6.20 -0.99 3.99
C GLU A 550 -6.36 0.09 5.09
N PRO A 551 -5.27 0.45 5.83
CA PRO A 551 -5.31 1.46 6.88
C PRO A 551 -5.98 2.78 6.45
N TYR A 552 -5.58 3.33 5.30
CA TYR A 552 -6.18 4.55 4.74
C TYR A 552 -7.65 4.37 4.36
N GLY A 553 -8.04 3.19 3.88
CA GLY A 553 -9.41 2.88 3.49
C GLY A 553 -10.36 2.86 4.67
N ILE A 554 -9.89 2.41 5.84
CA ILE A 554 -10.64 2.46 7.11
C ILE A 554 -10.95 3.91 7.47
N ILE A 555 -9.91 4.77 7.57
CA ILE A 555 -10.10 6.17 7.95
C ILE A 555 -10.96 6.92 6.91
N ALA A 556 -10.78 6.66 5.61
CA ALA A 556 -11.61 7.27 4.57
C ALA A 556 -13.11 6.94 4.74
N ARG A 557 -13.44 5.70 5.13
CA ARG A 557 -14.83 5.30 5.42
C ARG A 557 -15.37 5.96 6.68
N ASP A 558 -14.55 6.06 7.72
CA ASP A 558 -14.93 6.73 8.97
C ASP A 558 -15.26 8.20 8.70
N LEU A 559 -14.44 8.90 7.90
CA LEU A 559 -14.71 10.27 7.45
C LEU A 559 -16.03 10.37 6.68
N LEU A 560 -16.29 9.46 5.73
CA LEU A 560 -17.55 9.43 4.96
C LEU A 560 -18.79 9.17 5.82
N CYS A 561 -18.63 8.52 6.98
CA CYS A 561 -19.72 8.21 7.91
C CYS A 561 -19.88 9.24 9.02
N ASP A 562 -18.93 10.18 9.19
CA ASP A 562 -19.00 11.19 10.23
C ASP A 562 -20.04 12.25 9.90
N SER A 563 -21.22 12.12 10.51
CA SER A 563 -22.35 13.05 10.35
C SER A 563 -22.06 14.50 10.76
N ARG A 564 -20.98 14.76 11.50
CA ARG A 564 -20.54 16.13 11.83
C ARG A 564 -19.94 16.84 10.63
N LEU A 565 -19.39 16.08 9.67
CA LEU A 565 -18.73 16.60 8.49
C LEU A 565 -19.74 16.87 7.36
N LYS A 566 -19.56 17.99 6.66
CA LYS A 566 -20.25 18.37 5.41
C LYS A 566 -19.27 18.30 4.25
N ILE A 567 -18.78 17.09 3.96
CA ILE A 567 -17.73 16.86 2.97
C ILE A 567 -18.23 17.31 1.59
N ILE A 568 -17.46 18.14 0.90
CA ILE A 568 -17.82 18.60 -0.44
C ILE A 568 -17.73 17.45 -1.46
N PRO A 569 -18.54 17.47 -2.54
CA PRO A 569 -18.64 16.36 -3.49
C PRO A 569 -17.30 15.86 -4.06
N LYS A 570 -16.36 16.79 -4.31
CA LYS A 570 -15.00 16.46 -4.78
C LYS A 570 -14.29 15.50 -3.83
N TYR A 571 -14.26 15.78 -2.52
CA TYR A 571 -13.58 14.94 -1.53
C TYR A 571 -14.35 13.66 -1.22
N ILE A 572 -15.69 13.68 -1.30
CA ILE A 572 -16.49 12.44 -1.23
C ILE A 572 -16.03 11.44 -2.31
N SER A 573 -15.82 11.91 -3.54
CA SER A 573 -15.35 11.05 -4.63
C SER A 573 -13.98 10.45 -4.33
N LEU A 574 -13.04 11.27 -3.84
CA LEU A 574 -11.68 10.83 -3.49
C LEU A 574 -11.69 9.81 -2.33
N TYR A 575 -12.46 10.06 -1.26
CA TYR A 575 -12.55 9.13 -0.14
C TYR A 575 -13.24 7.83 -0.54
N ARG A 576 -14.27 7.88 -1.40
CA ARG A 576 -14.91 6.67 -1.94
C ARG A 576 -13.91 5.86 -2.76
N GLN A 577 -13.11 6.52 -3.59
CA GLN A 577 -12.03 5.87 -4.32
C GLN A 577 -11.03 5.20 -3.37
N LEU A 578 -10.48 5.93 -2.39
CA LEU A 578 -9.56 5.37 -1.40
C LEU A 578 -10.17 4.21 -0.59
N SER A 579 -11.45 4.31 -0.23
CA SER A 579 -12.16 3.24 0.48
C SER A 579 -12.40 1.98 -0.36
N GLY A 580 -12.37 2.12 -1.69
CA GLY A 580 -12.59 1.05 -2.66
C GLY A 580 -11.30 0.50 -3.28
N GLU A 581 -10.18 1.21 -3.17
CA GLU A 581 -8.83 0.83 -3.64
C GLU A 581 -8.16 -0.21 -2.73
N ASP A 582 -8.92 -1.18 -2.25
CA ASP A 582 -8.38 -2.19 -1.36
C ASP A 582 -7.57 -3.25 -2.11
N ARG A 583 -6.26 -3.23 -1.90
CA ARG A 583 -5.30 -4.16 -2.52
C ARG A 583 -5.13 -5.47 -1.77
N SER A 584 -5.78 -5.65 -0.64
CA SER A 584 -5.83 -6.94 0.06
C SER A 584 -6.48 -8.07 -0.74
N GLY A 585 -6.89 -7.77 -1.98
CA GLY A 585 -7.61 -8.64 -2.87
C GLY A 585 -9.06 -8.18 -2.84
N LYS A 586 -9.55 -7.66 -3.98
CA LYS A 586 -10.95 -7.28 -4.25
C LYS A 586 -11.85 -7.81 -3.14
N GLY A 587 -12.14 -7.00 -2.11
CA GLY A 587 -12.90 -7.46 -0.96
C GLY A 587 -14.11 -8.19 -1.52
N LYS A 588 -14.13 -9.53 -1.41
CA LYS A 588 -15.01 -10.37 -2.22
C LYS A 588 -16.41 -9.82 -2.02
N SER A 589 -16.95 -9.21 -3.07
CA SER A 589 -18.34 -8.81 -3.01
C SER A 589 -19.13 -10.10 -2.90
N TYR A 590 -20.08 -10.15 -1.96
CA TYR A 590 -20.91 -11.32 -1.84
C TYR A 590 -21.86 -11.37 -3.02
N THR A 591 -21.79 -12.45 -3.78
CA THR A 591 -22.64 -12.72 -4.91
C THR A 591 -23.88 -13.44 -4.41
N ILE A 592 -25.03 -12.77 -4.47
CA ILE A 592 -26.29 -13.27 -3.92
C ILE A 592 -27.27 -13.58 -5.04
N GLY A 593 -27.67 -14.84 -5.17
CA GLY A 593 -28.76 -15.24 -6.05
C GLY A 593 -30.09 -14.77 -5.48
N ILE A 594 -30.88 -14.06 -6.28
CA ILE A 594 -32.23 -13.61 -5.90
C ILE A 594 -33.22 -13.87 -7.03
N THR A 595 -34.49 -14.08 -6.70
CA THR A 595 -35.52 -14.37 -7.70
C THR A 595 -35.75 -13.19 -8.63
N GLY A 596 -35.62 -13.42 -9.94
CA GLY A 596 -35.72 -12.36 -10.95
C GLY A 596 -37.11 -12.12 -11.56
N THR A 597 -38.09 -13.00 -11.31
CA THR A 597 -39.40 -12.97 -11.98
C THR A 597 -40.55 -13.41 -11.06
N LYS A 598 -40.69 -14.72 -10.79
CA LYS A 598 -41.69 -15.26 -9.87
C LYS A 598 -41.30 -14.88 -8.44
N TYR A 599 -42.25 -14.38 -7.65
CA TYR A 599 -42.10 -14.00 -6.23
C TYR A 599 -41.20 -12.79 -5.93
N ILE A 600 -41.10 -11.84 -6.86
CA ILE A 600 -40.30 -10.60 -6.68
C ILE A 600 -40.65 -9.91 -5.35
N ASP A 601 -41.92 -9.59 -5.13
CA ASP A 601 -42.36 -8.84 -3.95
C ASP A 601 -42.00 -9.56 -2.65
N LYS A 602 -42.04 -10.90 -2.65
CA LYS A 602 -41.68 -11.71 -1.48
C LYS A 602 -40.18 -11.63 -1.19
N SER A 603 -39.35 -11.79 -2.22
CA SER A 603 -37.90 -11.67 -2.07
C SER A 603 -37.49 -10.26 -1.66
N ASP A 604 -38.11 -9.22 -2.22
CA ASP A 604 -37.77 -7.82 -1.95
C ASP A 604 -38.21 -7.43 -0.53
N ASN A 605 -39.41 -7.83 -0.11
CA ASN A 605 -39.88 -7.63 1.26
C ASN A 605 -39.00 -8.35 2.28
N PHE A 606 -38.56 -9.58 1.98
CA PHE A 606 -37.66 -10.32 2.85
C PHE A 606 -36.32 -9.59 3.02
N VAL A 607 -35.73 -9.14 1.90
CA VAL A 607 -34.45 -8.42 1.87
C VAL A 607 -34.55 -7.10 2.63
N ALA A 608 -35.62 -6.33 2.42
CA ALA A 608 -35.85 -5.08 3.14
C ALA A 608 -36.04 -5.31 4.64
N ALA A 609 -36.92 -6.23 5.03
CA ALA A 609 -37.27 -6.45 6.43
C ALA A 609 -36.13 -7.09 7.24
N ASN A 610 -35.40 -8.04 6.66
CA ASN A 610 -34.44 -8.88 7.40
C ASN A 610 -32.99 -8.48 7.15
N LEU A 611 -32.66 -8.01 5.93
CA LEU A 611 -31.29 -7.67 5.55
C LEU A 611 -31.04 -6.16 5.53
N GLY A 612 -32.08 -5.34 5.66
CA GLY A 612 -31.95 -3.88 5.67
C GLY A 612 -31.59 -3.31 4.30
N ILE A 613 -32.04 -3.94 3.22
CA ILE A 613 -31.68 -3.57 1.84
C ILE A 613 -32.95 -3.36 0.99
N LEU A 614 -33.00 -2.28 0.22
CA LEU A 614 -33.98 -2.08 -0.85
C LEU A 614 -33.38 -2.50 -2.19
N ILE A 615 -33.98 -3.48 -2.87
CA ILE A 615 -33.53 -3.90 -4.20
C ILE A 615 -34.09 -2.97 -5.27
N ILE A 616 -33.22 -2.45 -6.15
CA ILE A 616 -33.58 -1.61 -7.29
C ILE A 616 -33.55 -2.48 -8.55
N ARG A 617 -34.73 -2.88 -9.02
CA ARG A 617 -34.90 -3.70 -10.23
C ARG A 617 -35.02 -2.81 -11.47
N PRO A 618 -34.08 -2.87 -12.43
CA PRO A 618 -34.19 -2.12 -13.67
C PRO A 618 -35.31 -2.69 -14.54
N PRO A 619 -35.90 -1.90 -15.45
CA PRO A 619 -36.86 -2.40 -16.42
C PRO A 619 -36.20 -3.46 -17.32
N GLY A 620 -36.92 -4.57 -17.59
CA GLY A 620 -36.45 -5.64 -18.46
C GLY A 620 -35.53 -6.66 -17.77
N ARG A 621 -34.73 -7.39 -18.59
CA ARG A 621 -33.77 -8.38 -18.09
C ARG A 621 -32.44 -7.67 -17.76
N SER A 622 -31.94 -7.88 -16.55
CA SER A 622 -30.60 -7.44 -16.14
C SER A 622 -29.83 -8.62 -15.55
N TYR A 623 -28.51 -8.60 -15.67
CA TYR A 623 -27.61 -9.57 -15.02
C TYR A 623 -27.31 -9.21 -13.56
N LYS A 624 -27.59 -7.97 -13.15
CA LYS A 624 -27.31 -7.47 -11.80
C LYS A 624 -28.39 -6.49 -11.35
N TYR A 625 -28.74 -6.54 -10.08
CA TYR A 625 -29.58 -5.52 -9.44
C TYR A 625 -28.75 -4.57 -8.59
N SER A 626 -29.12 -3.29 -8.62
CA SER A 626 -28.63 -2.27 -7.70
C SER A 626 -29.42 -2.35 -6.40
N TYR A 627 -28.93 -1.70 -5.34
CA TYR A 627 -29.61 -1.67 -4.05
C TYR A 627 -29.27 -0.42 -3.25
N GLU A 628 -30.13 -0.12 -2.27
CA GLU A 628 -29.91 0.89 -1.23
C GLU A 628 -29.95 0.23 0.14
N ILE A 629 -29.13 0.71 1.09
CA ILE A 629 -29.15 0.22 2.47
C ILE A 629 -30.19 1.02 3.25
N LEU A 630 -31.26 0.35 3.68
CA LEU A 630 -32.32 0.91 4.52
C LEU A 630 -31.95 0.88 6.01
N ASP A 631 -31.18 -0.13 6.43
CA ASP A 631 -30.78 -0.35 7.83
C ASP A 631 -29.35 -0.89 7.89
N HIS A 632 -28.40 -0.01 8.22
CA HIS A 632 -26.98 -0.32 8.30
C HIS A 632 -26.63 -1.36 9.37
N HIS A 633 -27.41 -1.47 10.44
CA HIS A 633 -27.17 -2.45 11.49
C HIS A 633 -27.53 -3.86 11.00
N LYS A 634 -28.70 -4.03 10.35
CA LYS A 634 -29.07 -5.30 9.71
C LYS A 634 -28.09 -5.68 8.61
N TYR A 635 -27.71 -4.72 7.76
CA TYR A 635 -26.71 -4.96 6.71
C TYR A 635 -25.38 -5.44 7.30
N GLY A 636 -24.84 -4.71 8.27
CA GLY A 636 -23.57 -5.01 8.92
C GLY A 636 -23.55 -6.37 9.62
N LYS A 637 -24.68 -6.79 10.20
CA LYS A 637 -24.82 -8.11 10.85
C LYS A 637 -24.53 -9.27 9.88
N TYR A 638 -25.00 -9.18 8.63
CA TYR A 638 -24.89 -10.29 7.67
C TYR A 638 -23.70 -10.14 6.71
N PHE A 639 -23.41 -8.92 6.28
CA PHE A 639 -22.42 -8.66 5.23
C PHE A 639 -21.17 -7.94 5.75
N GLY A 640 -21.18 -7.52 7.02
CA GLY A 640 -20.12 -6.70 7.59
C GLY A 640 -19.95 -5.42 6.77
N ARG A 641 -18.72 -5.20 6.31
CA ARG A 641 -18.36 -4.06 5.45
C ARG A 641 -18.27 -4.42 3.96
N ARG A 642 -18.61 -5.66 3.59
CA ARG A 642 -18.46 -6.13 2.20
C ARG A 642 -19.58 -5.62 1.31
N ASN A 643 -19.28 -5.37 0.05
CA ASN A 643 -20.29 -5.08 -0.97
C ASN A 643 -21.09 -6.33 -1.31
N VAL A 644 -22.35 -6.15 -1.68
CA VAL A 644 -23.22 -7.23 -2.15
C VAL A 644 -23.52 -7.05 -3.64
N ILE A 645 -23.60 -8.14 -4.39
CA ILE A 645 -24.01 -8.15 -5.80
C ILE A 645 -25.20 -9.10 -5.92
N PHE A 646 -26.38 -8.56 -6.22
CA PHE A 646 -27.58 -9.36 -6.45
C PHE A 646 -27.66 -9.82 -7.90
N PHE A 647 -27.66 -11.13 -8.11
CA PHE A 647 -27.82 -11.77 -9.41
C PHE A 647 -29.23 -12.37 -9.54
N PRO A 648 -30.07 -11.87 -10.46
CA PRO A 648 -31.34 -12.49 -10.75
C PRO A 648 -31.17 -13.88 -11.34
N MET A 649 -31.77 -14.86 -10.70
CA MET A 649 -31.74 -16.25 -11.14
C MET A 649 -33.05 -16.96 -10.81
N ARG A 650 -33.34 -18.07 -11.49
CA ARG A 650 -34.50 -18.91 -11.14
C ARG A 650 -34.18 -19.63 -9.81
N PRO A 651 -35.13 -19.71 -8.88
CA PRO A 651 -34.93 -20.36 -7.59
C PRO A 651 -34.17 -21.69 -7.68
N LYS A 652 -34.62 -22.58 -8.56
CA LYS A 652 -34.08 -23.93 -8.77
C LYS A 652 -32.63 -24.00 -9.28
N ASP A 653 -32.10 -22.93 -9.87
CA ASP A 653 -30.73 -22.89 -10.37
C ASP A 653 -29.76 -22.45 -9.24
N MET A 654 -30.29 -21.83 -8.18
CA MET A 654 -29.49 -21.32 -7.05
C MET A 654 -28.77 -22.39 -6.25
N PRO A 655 -29.35 -23.58 -5.93
CA PRO A 655 -28.63 -24.64 -5.23
C PRO A 655 -27.38 -25.08 -6.00
N SER A 656 -27.48 -25.31 -7.31
CA SER A 656 -26.32 -25.68 -8.13
C SER A 656 -25.29 -24.55 -8.19
N ALA A 657 -25.74 -23.29 -8.31
CA ALA A 657 -24.82 -22.15 -8.37
C ALA A 657 -24.08 -21.91 -7.03
N LEU A 658 -24.74 -22.17 -5.89
CA LEU A 658 -24.09 -22.20 -4.58
C LEU A 658 -23.05 -23.32 -4.50
N HIS A 659 -23.38 -24.53 -4.94
CA HIS A 659 -22.46 -25.69 -4.90
C HIS A 659 -21.21 -25.45 -5.74
N CYS A 660 -21.37 -24.83 -6.91
CA CYS A 660 -20.25 -24.50 -7.80
C CYS A 660 -19.46 -23.25 -7.36
N GLY A 661 -19.79 -22.62 -6.23
CA GLY A 661 -19.14 -21.39 -5.75
C GLY A 661 -19.36 -20.17 -6.65
N THR A 662 -20.37 -20.23 -7.54
CA THR A 662 -20.78 -19.08 -8.38
C THR A 662 -21.58 -18.06 -7.57
N LEU A 663 -22.30 -18.52 -6.55
CA LEU A 663 -22.93 -17.68 -5.54
C LEU A 663 -22.27 -17.89 -4.19
N ASP A 664 -22.16 -16.81 -3.41
CA ASP A 664 -21.83 -16.87 -1.99
C ASP A 664 -23.09 -17.12 -1.13
N PHE A 665 -24.21 -16.51 -1.52
CA PHE A 665 -25.51 -16.68 -0.84
C PHE A 665 -26.67 -16.81 -1.84
N ALA A 666 -27.82 -17.30 -1.37
CA ALA A 666 -29.06 -17.31 -2.14
C ALA A 666 -30.24 -16.88 -1.27
N ILE A 667 -31.18 -16.16 -1.89
CA ILE A 667 -32.44 -15.73 -1.29
C ILE A 667 -33.55 -16.43 -2.06
N THR A 668 -34.08 -17.50 -1.47
CA THR A 668 -35.07 -18.40 -2.06
C THR A 668 -35.91 -19.06 -0.98
N SER A 669 -37.01 -19.71 -1.38
CA SER A 669 -37.83 -20.49 -0.45
C SER A 669 -37.10 -21.77 0.00
N ASN A 670 -37.27 -22.17 1.26
CA ASN A 670 -36.67 -23.40 1.79
C ASN A 670 -37.05 -24.63 0.97
N THR A 671 -38.27 -24.70 0.41
CA THR A 671 -38.72 -25.80 -0.45
C THR A 671 -37.76 -26.09 -1.61
N VAL A 672 -37.18 -25.05 -2.21
CA VAL A 672 -36.20 -25.19 -3.31
C VAL A 672 -34.88 -25.74 -2.80
N MET A 673 -34.44 -25.31 -1.62
CA MET A 673 -33.20 -25.79 -1.01
C MET A 673 -33.34 -27.23 -0.48
N ASP A 674 -34.53 -27.60 0.01
CA ASP A 674 -34.85 -28.92 0.56
C ASP A 674 -34.79 -30.03 -0.51
N GLU A 675 -35.08 -29.71 -1.77
CA GLU A 675 -34.97 -30.65 -2.90
C GLU A 675 -33.51 -30.98 -3.26
N SER A 676 -32.57 -30.13 -2.89
CA SER A 676 -31.15 -30.32 -3.21
C SER A 676 -30.41 -30.98 -2.04
N PRO A 677 -29.53 -31.98 -2.28
CA PRO A 677 -28.75 -32.60 -1.21
C PRO A 677 -27.80 -31.56 -0.57
N LEU A 678 -28.24 -31.01 0.58
CA LEU A 678 -27.52 -30.17 1.56
C LEU A 678 -26.34 -29.37 0.99
N ILE A 679 -26.63 -28.23 0.35
CA ILE A 679 -25.59 -27.40 -0.27
C ILE A 679 -25.14 -26.23 0.62
N SER A 680 -25.98 -25.72 1.54
CA SER A 680 -25.59 -24.66 2.49
C SER A 680 -26.52 -24.61 3.72
N PRO A 681 -26.02 -24.17 4.90
CA PRO A 681 -26.87 -23.89 6.06
C PRO A 681 -27.78 -22.68 5.83
N THR A 682 -28.97 -22.69 6.41
CA THR A 682 -29.85 -21.51 6.44
C THR A 682 -29.31 -20.48 7.42
N ILE A 683 -29.09 -19.24 6.96
CA ILE A 683 -28.56 -18.15 7.79
C ILE A 683 -29.68 -17.36 8.46
N VAL A 684 -30.74 -17.07 7.70
CA VAL A 684 -31.92 -16.32 8.14
C VAL A 684 -33.12 -16.79 7.31
N SER A 685 -34.28 -16.90 7.95
CA SER A 685 -35.52 -17.30 7.31
C SER A 685 -36.69 -16.48 7.87
N ALA A 686 -37.70 -16.25 7.04
CA ALA A 686 -38.97 -15.70 7.47
C ALA A 686 -40.10 -16.63 6.99
N VAL A 687 -41.18 -16.68 7.77
CA VAL A 687 -42.37 -17.47 7.41
C VAL A 687 -43.13 -16.71 6.32
N ASP A 688 -43.35 -17.35 5.17
CA ASP A 688 -44.27 -16.83 4.15
C ASP A 688 -45.63 -17.50 4.34
N SER A 689 -46.61 -16.75 4.81
CA SER A 689 -47.98 -17.23 5.00
C SER A 689 -48.75 -17.41 3.69
N ASP A 690 -48.23 -16.96 2.55
CA ASP A 690 -49.02 -16.92 1.32
C ASP A 690 -48.67 -18.07 0.37
N LEU A 691 -47.56 -18.78 0.60
CA LEU A 691 -47.11 -19.86 -0.28
C LEU A 691 -47.38 -21.22 0.35
N GLN A 692 -48.08 -22.09 -0.39
CA GLN A 692 -48.18 -23.51 -0.09
C GLN A 692 -47.76 -24.34 -1.30
N VAL A 693 -47.18 -25.52 -1.05
CA VAL A 693 -46.98 -26.52 -2.11
C VAL A 693 -48.17 -27.45 -2.06
N ALA A 694 -48.82 -27.64 -3.20
CA ALA A 694 -50.00 -28.47 -3.32
C ALA A 694 -49.85 -29.47 -4.46
N LEU A 695 -50.49 -30.64 -4.30
CA LEU A 695 -50.83 -31.51 -5.41
C LEU A 695 -52.15 -31.03 -6.01
N ILE A 696 -52.12 -30.81 -7.31
CA ILE A 696 -53.16 -30.22 -8.13
C ILE A 696 -53.69 -31.30 -9.07
N CYS A 697 -55.00 -31.30 -9.30
CA CYS A 697 -55.67 -32.16 -10.27
C CYS A 697 -56.67 -31.36 -11.11
N ARG A 698 -57.25 -32.01 -12.13
CA ARG A 698 -58.36 -31.45 -12.90
C ARG A 698 -59.63 -31.39 -12.04
N ALA A 699 -60.46 -30.38 -12.23
CA ALA A 699 -61.77 -30.28 -11.58
C ALA A 699 -62.59 -31.55 -11.86
N ASN A 700 -63.15 -32.16 -10.82
CA ASN A 700 -63.89 -33.43 -10.83
C ASN A 700 -63.07 -34.73 -10.97
N ALA A 701 -61.73 -34.68 -11.00
CA ALA A 701 -60.93 -35.90 -10.95
C ALA A 701 -61.15 -36.65 -9.64
N GLN A 702 -61.54 -37.93 -9.71
CA GLN A 702 -61.56 -38.81 -8.55
C GLN A 702 -60.20 -39.45 -8.36
N ILE A 703 -59.56 -39.17 -7.23
CA ILE A 703 -58.21 -39.63 -6.92
C ILE A 703 -58.26 -40.41 -5.60
N ASP A 704 -58.16 -41.73 -5.70
CA ASP A 704 -57.91 -42.63 -4.58
C ASP A 704 -56.60 -43.38 -4.84
N PHE A 705 -55.63 -43.24 -3.94
CA PHE A 705 -54.33 -43.91 -4.09
C PHE A 705 -54.40 -45.41 -3.83
N LYS A 706 -55.51 -45.91 -3.25
CA LYS A 706 -55.76 -47.36 -3.13
C LYS A 706 -55.97 -48.04 -4.48
N ASP A 707 -56.37 -47.27 -5.49
CA ASP A 707 -56.56 -47.77 -6.85
C ASP A 707 -55.24 -47.84 -7.64
N TRP A 708 -54.16 -47.28 -7.08
CA TRP A 708 -52.85 -47.27 -7.72
C TRP A 708 -52.17 -48.63 -7.56
N THR A 709 -51.78 -49.24 -8.67
CA THR A 709 -51.13 -50.55 -8.68
C THR A 709 -49.84 -50.49 -9.50
N VAL A 710 -49.00 -51.52 -9.38
CA VAL A 710 -47.78 -51.62 -10.21
C VAL A 710 -48.13 -51.68 -11.71
N ALA A 711 -49.28 -52.26 -12.07
CA ALA A 711 -49.76 -52.34 -13.45
C ALA A 711 -50.44 -51.04 -13.93
N ASN A 712 -50.98 -50.25 -13.01
CA ASN A 712 -51.64 -48.97 -13.29
C ASN A 712 -51.08 -47.87 -12.38
N ARG A 713 -49.87 -47.41 -12.69
CA ARG A 713 -49.15 -46.42 -11.87
C ARG A 713 -49.71 -45.02 -12.09
N ALA A 714 -49.94 -44.28 -11.01
CA ALA A 714 -50.25 -42.85 -11.10
C ALA A 714 -49.02 -42.08 -11.60
N ARG A 715 -49.16 -41.30 -12.67
CA ARG A 715 -48.09 -40.43 -13.17
C ARG A 715 -48.30 -39.01 -12.66
N ILE A 716 -47.26 -38.44 -12.07
CA ILE A 716 -47.32 -37.15 -11.38
C ILE A 716 -46.19 -36.28 -11.91
N ALA A 717 -46.54 -35.11 -12.47
CA ALA A 717 -45.55 -34.11 -12.87
C ALA A 717 -45.11 -33.32 -11.64
N ALA A 718 -43.83 -33.35 -11.29
CA ALA A 718 -43.33 -32.76 -10.05
C ALA A 718 -42.14 -31.81 -10.26
N GLU A 719 -42.25 -30.56 -9.80
CA GLU A 719 -41.15 -29.61 -9.62
C GLU A 719 -40.39 -29.92 -8.32
N TYR A 720 -41.06 -30.51 -7.33
CA TYR A 720 -40.53 -30.91 -6.02
C TYR A 720 -40.72 -32.41 -5.78
N PRO A 721 -40.08 -33.28 -6.58
CA PRO A 721 -40.34 -34.72 -6.54
C PRO A 721 -40.04 -35.36 -5.18
N LYS A 722 -39.01 -34.91 -4.43
CA LYS A 722 -38.72 -35.52 -3.11
C LYS A 722 -39.80 -35.17 -2.10
N LEU A 723 -40.24 -33.92 -2.09
CA LEU A 723 -41.32 -33.47 -1.22
C LEU A 723 -42.64 -34.21 -1.51
N VAL A 724 -42.98 -34.36 -2.79
CA VAL A 724 -44.16 -35.11 -3.22
C VAL A 724 -44.04 -36.59 -2.85
N ASP A 725 -42.89 -37.22 -3.08
CA ASP A 725 -42.64 -38.62 -2.70
C ASP A 725 -42.85 -38.85 -1.20
N GLN A 726 -42.23 -38.00 -0.36
CA GLN A 726 -42.37 -38.07 1.09
C GLN A 726 -43.82 -37.89 1.53
N PHE A 727 -44.53 -36.93 0.95
CA PHE A 727 -45.93 -36.68 1.26
C PHE A 727 -46.82 -37.87 0.87
N LEU A 728 -46.68 -38.42 -0.33
CA LEU A 728 -47.47 -39.58 -0.77
C LEU A 728 -47.22 -40.81 0.10
N ARG A 729 -45.95 -41.08 0.45
CA ARG A 729 -45.60 -42.14 1.40
C ARG A 729 -46.22 -41.91 2.77
N SER A 730 -46.26 -40.66 3.24
CA SER A 730 -46.91 -40.31 4.53
C SER A 730 -48.42 -40.57 4.53
N LEU A 731 -49.05 -40.56 3.36
CA LEU A 731 -50.45 -40.95 3.17
C LEU A 731 -50.62 -42.47 3.02
N GLY A 732 -49.54 -43.25 3.01
CA GLY A 732 -49.56 -44.70 2.85
C GLY A 732 -49.46 -45.20 1.41
N ALA A 733 -49.15 -44.33 0.43
CA ALA A 733 -48.94 -44.76 -0.94
C ALA A 733 -47.62 -45.54 -1.09
N ASN A 734 -47.64 -46.67 -1.79
CA ASN A 734 -46.45 -47.45 -2.11
C ASN A 734 -45.69 -46.80 -3.29
N SER A 735 -44.39 -46.57 -3.15
CA SER A 735 -43.57 -45.93 -4.21
C SER A 735 -43.53 -46.68 -5.53
N ASP A 736 -43.86 -47.97 -5.56
CA ASP A 736 -43.95 -48.76 -6.80
C ASP A 736 -45.26 -48.56 -7.56
N THR A 737 -46.21 -47.79 -6.99
CA THR A 737 -47.54 -47.54 -7.55
C THR A 737 -47.70 -46.16 -8.17
N TYR A 738 -46.67 -45.32 -8.13
CA TYR A 738 -46.66 -44.03 -8.83
C TYR A 738 -45.31 -43.75 -9.48
N VAL A 739 -45.28 -42.80 -10.41
CA VAL A 739 -44.09 -42.30 -11.09
C VAL A 739 -44.07 -40.79 -10.96
N LEU A 740 -43.01 -40.25 -10.37
CA LEU A 740 -42.76 -38.82 -10.32
C LEU A 740 -41.89 -38.44 -11.51
N GLN A 741 -42.45 -37.66 -12.42
CA GLN A 741 -41.71 -37.09 -13.53
C GLN A 741 -41.20 -35.71 -13.14
N GLU A 742 -39.89 -35.58 -12.96
CA GLU A 742 -39.26 -34.30 -12.66
C GLU A 742 -39.49 -33.31 -13.81
N VAL A 743 -40.02 -32.13 -13.48
CA VAL A 743 -40.34 -31.08 -14.45
C VAL A 743 -39.60 -29.80 -14.07
N ARG A 744 -38.93 -29.21 -15.07
CA ARG A 744 -38.22 -27.93 -14.92
C ARG A 744 -39.07 -26.72 -15.32
N GLY A 745 -40.30 -26.92 -15.79
CA GLY A 745 -41.24 -25.87 -16.18
C GLY A 745 -42.40 -25.71 -15.18
N THR A 746 -43.43 -24.97 -15.57
CA THR A 746 -44.72 -24.94 -14.85
C THR A 746 -45.39 -26.31 -14.98
N THR A 747 -45.47 -27.04 -13.88
CA THR A 747 -46.04 -28.39 -13.78
C THR A 747 -47.52 -28.42 -14.13
N GLU A 748 -48.27 -27.35 -13.87
CA GLU A 748 -49.70 -27.24 -14.21
C GLU A 748 -49.94 -27.42 -15.72
N SER A 749 -49.00 -26.96 -16.55
CA SER A 749 -49.09 -27.12 -18.01
C SER A 749 -49.14 -28.58 -18.47
N PHE A 750 -48.62 -29.52 -17.66
CA PHE A 750 -48.70 -30.94 -17.96
C PHE A 750 -50.11 -31.49 -17.74
N LEU A 751 -50.92 -30.92 -16.84
CA LEU A 751 -52.33 -31.31 -16.70
C LEU A 751 -53.21 -30.62 -17.76
N VAL A 752 -52.93 -29.35 -18.05
CA VAL A 752 -53.73 -28.55 -19.00
C VAL A 752 -53.59 -29.07 -20.43
N ASN A 753 -52.36 -29.44 -20.84
CA ASN A 753 -52.10 -29.83 -22.23
C ASN A 753 -52.17 -31.34 -22.48
N ASP A 754 -52.27 -32.14 -21.42
CA ASP A 754 -52.40 -33.59 -21.52
C ASP A 754 -53.85 -33.98 -21.82
N LYS A 755 -54.15 -34.09 -23.12
CA LYS A 755 -55.47 -34.50 -23.63
C LYS A 755 -55.76 -35.98 -23.42
N GLU A 756 -54.72 -36.80 -23.25
CA GLU A 756 -54.82 -38.25 -23.10
C GLU A 756 -55.01 -38.67 -21.64
N GLY A 757 -54.92 -37.72 -20.69
CA GLY A 757 -55.06 -38.01 -19.26
C GLY A 757 -53.90 -38.81 -18.68
N VAL A 758 -52.72 -38.75 -19.31
CA VAL A 758 -51.49 -39.43 -18.87
C VAL A 758 -51.08 -39.01 -17.47
N PHE A 759 -51.18 -37.72 -17.13
CA PHE A 759 -50.84 -37.19 -15.81
C PHE A 759 -52.10 -37.07 -14.96
N LEU A 760 -52.06 -37.73 -13.80
CA LEU A 760 -53.14 -37.72 -12.83
C LEU A 760 -53.05 -36.49 -11.91
N LEU A 761 -51.83 -36.14 -11.53
CA LEU A 761 -51.52 -35.05 -10.61
C LEU A 761 -50.34 -34.24 -11.14
N CYS A 762 -50.25 -32.99 -10.70
CA CYS A 762 -48.99 -32.27 -10.70
C CYS A 762 -48.79 -31.59 -9.34
N ASP A 763 -47.56 -31.31 -8.94
CA ASP A 763 -47.36 -30.39 -7.82
C ASP A 763 -47.32 -28.94 -8.31
N GLY A 764 -47.34 -27.99 -7.39
CA GLY A 764 -47.20 -26.58 -7.72
C GLY A 764 -47.24 -25.72 -6.47
N VAL A 765 -46.58 -24.56 -6.54
CA VAL A 765 -46.70 -23.55 -5.50
C VAL A 765 -47.93 -22.71 -5.76
N VAL A 766 -48.91 -22.79 -4.87
CA VAL A 766 -50.19 -22.09 -4.97
C VAL A 766 -50.18 -20.90 -4.02
N SER A 767 -50.39 -19.70 -4.56
CA SER A 767 -50.58 -18.47 -3.77
C SER A 767 -52.03 -18.01 -3.77
N THR A 768 -52.55 -17.58 -4.92
CA THR A 768 -53.91 -17.03 -5.07
C THR A 768 -54.91 -18.02 -5.65
N GLY A 769 -54.44 -19.14 -6.21
CA GLY A 769 -55.28 -20.12 -6.91
C GLY A 769 -55.82 -19.66 -8.28
N LYS A 770 -55.53 -18.42 -8.71
CA LYS A 770 -56.05 -17.84 -9.97
C LYS A 770 -55.73 -18.71 -11.19
N THR A 771 -54.47 -19.14 -11.33
CA THR A 771 -54.04 -20.01 -12.43
C THR A 771 -54.77 -21.35 -12.43
N LEU A 772 -55.13 -21.87 -11.25
CA LEU A 772 -55.87 -23.13 -11.16
C LEU A 772 -57.30 -22.94 -11.68
N GLN A 773 -57.97 -21.87 -11.23
CA GLN A 773 -59.33 -21.54 -11.67
C GLN A 773 -59.41 -21.28 -13.18
N GLU A 774 -58.42 -20.57 -13.74
CA GLU A 774 -58.37 -20.27 -15.19
C GLU A 774 -58.16 -21.51 -16.07
N ASN A 775 -57.72 -22.62 -15.49
CA ASN A 775 -57.38 -23.85 -16.21
C ASN A 775 -58.21 -25.07 -15.76
N ASP A 776 -59.33 -24.84 -15.06
CA ASP A 776 -60.18 -25.90 -14.49
C ASP A 776 -59.40 -26.91 -13.64
N LEU A 777 -58.44 -26.43 -12.86
CA LEU A 777 -57.66 -27.20 -11.90
C LEU A 777 -58.09 -26.88 -10.47
N VAL A 778 -57.93 -27.86 -9.57
CA VAL A 778 -58.21 -27.72 -8.13
C VAL A 778 -57.06 -28.29 -7.31
N VAL A 779 -56.87 -27.76 -6.10
CA VAL A 779 -55.96 -28.36 -5.11
C VAL A 779 -56.58 -29.66 -4.62
N TRP A 780 -55.91 -30.79 -4.87
CA TRP A 780 -56.29 -32.08 -4.33
C TRP A 780 -55.86 -32.20 -2.86
N LYS A 781 -54.56 -31.96 -2.60
CA LYS A 781 -53.97 -32.03 -1.27
C LYS A 781 -52.87 -30.98 -1.12
N VAL A 782 -52.79 -30.41 0.07
CA VAL A 782 -51.68 -29.53 0.45
C VAL A 782 -50.53 -30.40 0.92
N VAL A 783 -49.42 -30.36 0.17
CA VAL A 783 -48.18 -31.11 0.44
C VAL A 783 -47.41 -30.42 1.58
N LYS A 784 -47.34 -29.09 1.51
CA LYS A 784 -46.70 -28.23 2.51
C LYS A 784 -47.57 -27.02 2.75
N ALA A 785 -48.15 -26.95 3.95
CA ALA A 785 -49.05 -25.87 4.35
C ALA A 785 -48.32 -24.51 4.41
N GLN A 786 -49.12 -23.45 4.31
CA GLN A 786 -48.65 -22.07 4.49
C GLN A 786 -47.88 -21.95 5.82
N GLY A 787 -46.64 -21.44 5.73
CA GLY A 787 -45.76 -21.28 6.88
C GLY A 787 -45.28 -22.57 7.57
N GLY A 788 -45.59 -23.76 7.04
CA GLY A 788 -45.15 -25.03 7.61
C GLY A 788 -43.66 -25.30 7.37
N SER A 789 -42.89 -25.51 8.45
CA SER A 789 -41.57 -26.12 8.36
C SER A 789 -41.69 -27.64 8.45
N PHE A 790 -40.95 -28.37 7.62
CA PHE A 790 -40.68 -29.77 7.94
C PHE A 790 -39.63 -29.75 9.05
N SER A 791 -40.00 -30.13 10.27
CA SER A 791 -38.99 -30.48 11.26
C SER A 791 -38.26 -31.70 10.70
N ARG A 792 -37.04 -31.52 10.17
CA ARG A 792 -36.13 -32.66 10.02
C ARG A 792 -35.92 -33.20 11.43
N SER A 793 -36.59 -34.30 11.78
CA SER A 793 -36.10 -35.14 12.85
C SER A 793 -34.74 -35.64 12.36
N LEU A 794 -33.66 -35.06 12.86
CA LEU A 794 -32.31 -35.55 12.65
C LEU A 794 -32.21 -36.92 13.34
N SER A 795 -32.68 -37.97 12.69
CA SER A 795 -32.30 -39.34 13.02
C SER A 795 -31.05 -39.67 12.20
N SER A 796 -29.91 -39.60 12.90
CA SER A 796 -28.55 -40.11 12.59
C SER A 796 -28.16 -40.25 11.12
#